data_AF-K0RCN9-F1
#
_entry.id   AF-K0RCN9-F1
#
_cell.length_a   1.000
_cell.length_b   1.000
_cell.length_c   1.000
_cell.angle_alpha   90.00
_cell.angle_beta   90.00
_cell.angle_gamma   90.00
#
_symmetry.space_group_name_H-M   'P 1'
#
loop_
_entity.id
_entity.type
_entity.pdbx_description
1 polymer ?
#
loop_
_entity_poly.entity_id
_entity_poly.type
_entity_poly.pdbx_seq_one_letter_code
_entity_poly.pdbx_strand_id
1 'polypeptide(L)'
;MWHITSATKARKDLFKPSGSLLRRALSSSSSPDVAVQLDYFMSHQFAGVATALVDGIYTSNGIEPHFLPTCPVGREMANVRAYQDANPSTLVTLGSVEQNIFTPLLYSNPGLRLTGVASMMRQSPLCIASLKELNEGDTIGCHEDTVDLLKRIYPQLTIVASPRGTKNSDLLNAKYDGIQAYTTTEVPALQRILKERGMDPGSLHVNALEDGVSGVKLGYSQLLFAADEGLSSPDRREAATAFLQSTFDGWQISIRDPARAIEAVAEAQRMLKLDDEANDHWHPSDEFQQDMLRLMNDQVKETYAGDKLGVLHEKRWSEATTWLLGGGENASDNVDPTLGLDKTGLWRPSSQLLHGNELGKEIMQSAKSSAYKFEREYGRKPSLGVVTVGQLKRYEHGSRRLELYSNPSSSWFNKTDAGRANGFEVQEINLDARTATTETLLSEVYKLRDEVDGIQIMWPLPEHIDSSAVFNAVPLEMDVDGIHYVGQKEIGNCRAYAPVTPAGAVELIKAYGVDVAGKHVLVVGRSPIVGSPVSRMLRDMGAAVTVGHRGLSTDALKNLVGSADIVVTCAGDPSAVHADWLSDGCEVVNIGTTFCEDKDSLLSDVEGDIAAKAKRYSPVPGGVGPLSNPILFRNVARAAWDQAEGPQGWNKEPSKLTYTEALEFMTKVNAMSTIMDHHANISIRHACVDGVDLTLEWFSFQAQQLTEKDFDSARAVDLVYGGNSINMEEYAYDLKDESIALFPASIHTVGLGW
;
A
#
# COMPACT_ATOMS: atom_id res chain seq x y z
N MET A 1 -29.90 -18.09 39.75
CA MET A 1 -30.43 -19.25 39.00
C MET A 1 -31.80 -18.81 38.47
N TRP A 2 -31.98 -18.80 37.14
CA TRP A 2 -33.07 -18.16 36.36
C TRP A 2 -32.93 -16.61 36.28
N HIS A 3 -32.73 -15.94 35.15
CA HIS A 3 -32.90 -16.27 33.74
C HIS A 3 -31.80 -15.64 32.85
N ILE A 4 -31.00 -16.51 32.25
CA ILE A 4 -30.21 -16.28 31.03
C ILE A 4 -31.09 -16.84 29.91
N THR A 5 -31.89 -16.02 29.21
CA THR A 5 -32.62 -16.49 28.00
C THR A 5 -33.13 -15.39 27.05
N SER A 6 -32.69 -14.12 27.15
CA SER A 6 -33.16 -13.06 26.22
C SER A 6 -32.09 -12.42 25.33
N ALA A 7 -30.80 -12.71 25.52
CA ALA A 7 -29.73 -12.08 24.75
C ALA A 7 -29.48 -12.69 23.35
N THR A 8 -30.03 -13.89 23.07
CA THR A 8 -29.78 -14.62 21.81
C THR A 8 -30.70 -14.22 20.65
N LYS A 9 -31.72 -13.38 20.90
CA LYS A 9 -32.69 -12.98 19.86
C LYS A 9 -32.50 -11.55 19.33
N ALA A 10 -31.73 -10.71 20.01
CA ALA A 10 -31.50 -9.31 19.66
C ALA A 10 -30.19 -9.04 18.87
N ARG A 11 -29.39 -10.09 18.57
CA ARG A 11 -28.14 -9.98 17.80
C ARG A 11 -28.27 -10.35 16.32
N LYS A 12 -29.50 -10.52 15.81
CA LYS A 12 -29.76 -10.85 14.39
C LYS A 12 -29.91 -9.64 13.46
N ASP A 13 -29.89 -8.41 13.99
CA ASP A 13 -30.19 -7.20 13.21
C ASP A 13 -28.98 -6.29 12.93
N LEU A 14 -27.74 -6.75 13.18
CA LEU A 14 -26.52 -5.94 13.00
C LEU A 14 -25.90 -6.02 11.59
N PHE A 15 -26.44 -6.83 10.69
CA PHE A 15 -25.99 -6.93 9.30
C PHE A 15 -27.21 -7.03 8.37
N LYS A 16 -27.67 -5.88 7.88
CA LYS A 16 -28.50 -5.82 6.67
C LYS A 16 -27.69 -5.10 5.60
N PRO A 17 -27.15 -5.82 4.61
CA PRO A 17 -26.56 -5.20 3.43
C PRO A 17 -27.64 -4.43 2.65
N SER A 18 -27.23 -3.29 2.12
CA SER A 18 -27.99 -2.52 1.14
C SER A 18 -28.21 -3.35 -0.13
N GLY A 19 -29.35 -3.14 -0.79
CA GLY A 19 -29.95 -4.12 -1.70
C GLY A 19 -29.12 -4.49 -2.92
N SER A 20 -29.13 -5.78 -3.25
CA SER A 20 -28.91 -6.29 -4.61
C SER A 20 -30.16 -7.01 -5.13
N LEU A 21 -30.31 -7.00 -6.45
CA LEU A 21 -31.48 -7.36 -7.25
C LEU A 21 -31.75 -8.88 -7.36
N LEU A 22 -31.12 -9.72 -6.52
CA LEU A 22 -31.25 -11.18 -6.55
C LEU A 22 -32.45 -11.72 -5.74
N ARG A 23 -33.47 -10.90 -5.48
CA ARG A 23 -34.81 -11.38 -5.10
C ARG A 23 -35.74 -11.40 -6.30
N ARG A 24 -35.42 -12.21 -7.30
CA ARG A 24 -36.43 -12.70 -8.26
C ARG A 24 -36.02 -14.04 -8.90
N ALA A 25 -36.76 -15.08 -8.50
CA ALA A 25 -37.11 -16.25 -9.29
C ALA A 25 -36.07 -17.36 -9.58
N LEU A 26 -35.35 -17.87 -8.56
CA LEU A 26 -34.65 -19.17 -8.65
C LEU A 26 -35.06 -20.20 -7.58
N SER A 27 -36.24 -20.06 -6.97
CA SER A 27 -36.76 -20.99 -5.96
C SER A 27 -37.29 -22.33 -6.52
N SER A 28 -36.65 -22.92 -7.52
CA SER A 28 -37.01 -24.29 -7.98
C SER A 28 -35.86 -25.10 -8.61
N SER A 29 -34.62 -24.58 -8.57
CA SER A 29 -33.45 -25.31 -9.05
C SER A 29 -32.93 -26.26 -7.96
N SER A 30 -32.75 -27.54 -8.28
CA SER A 30 -32.06 -28.52 -7.41
C SER A 30 -30.53 -28.42 -7.46
N SER A 31 -30.00 -27.46 -8.24
CA SER A 31 -28.56 -27.26 -8.45
C SER A 31 -28.07 -26.02 -7.71
N PRO A 32 -26.87 -26.06 -7.11
CA PRO A 32 -26.33 -24.93 -6.36
C PRO A 32 -26.01 -23.76 -7.29
N ASP A 33 -26.15 -22.53 -6.77
CA ASP A 33 -25.80 -21.30 -7.48
C ASP A 33 -24.30 -21.28 -7.81
N VAL A 34 -23.47 -21.64 -6.82
CA VAL A 34 -22.01 -21.65 -6.90
C VAL A 34 -21.48 -22.99 -6.42
N ALA A 35 -20.56 -23.60 -7.18
CA ALA A 35 -19.78 -24.75 -6.73
C ALA A 35 -18.32 -24.36 -6.54
N VAL A 36 -17.61 -24.96 -5.56
CA VAL A 36 -16.25 -24.56 -5.19
C VAL A 36 -15.35 -25.78 -5.00
N GLN A 37 -14.27 -25.88 -5.78
CA GLN A 37 -13.17 -26.82 -5.57
C GLN A 37 -12.02 -26.11 -4.83
N LEU A 38 -11.79 -26.50 -3.59
CA LEU A 38 -10.61 -26.03 -2.86
C LEU A 38 -9.38 -26.83 -3.27
N ASP A 39 -8.23 -26.15 -3.30
CA ASP A 39 -6.88 -26.70 -3.56
C ASP A 39 -6.39 -27.56 -2.39
N TYR A 40 -6.90 -27.24 -1.19
CA TYR A 40 -6.46 -27.82 0.05
C TYR A 40 -7.62 -28.09 0.98
N PHE A 41 -7.31 -28.75 2.10
CA PHE A 41 -8.23 -28.93 3.21
C PHE A 41 -8.68 -27.58 3.77
N MET A 42 -9.85 -27.57 4.39
CA MET A 42 -10.37 -26.37 5.04
C MET A 42 -9.47 -26.03 6.25
N SER A 43 -8.51 -25.12 6.04
CA SER A 43 -7.51 -24.70 7.02
C SER A 43 -7.54 -23.18 7.22
N HIS A 44 -6.61 -22.64 8.01
CA HIS A 44 -6.45 -21.19 8.20
C HIS A 44 -6.19 -20.43 6.89
N GLN A 45 -5.65 -21.09 5.86
CA GLN A 45 -5.52 -20.53 4.50
C GLN A 45 -6.87 -20.17 3.86
N PHE A 46 -7.96 -20.77 4.32
CA PHE A 46 -9.33 -20.51 3.86
C PHE A 46 -10.20 -19.86 4.94
N ALA A 47 -9.59 -19.20 5.93
CA ALA A 47 -10.33 -18.58 7.04
C ALA A 47 -11.43 -17.63 6.55
N GLY A 48 -11.18 -16.80 5.51
CA GLY A 48 -12.22 -15.95 4.94
C GLY A 48 -13.39 -16.73 4.33
N VAL A 49 -13.13 -17.86 3.67
CA VAL A 49 -14.18 -18.75 3.13
C VAL A 49 -14.97 -19.38 4.28
N ALA A 50 -14.28 -19.87 5.31
CA ALA A 50 -14.89 -20.49 6.48
C ALA A 50 -15.78 -19.50 7.24
N THR A 51 -15.26 -18.30 7.53
CA THR A 51 -16.01 -17.24 8.20
C THR A 51 -17.25 -16.84 7.39
N ALA A 52 -17.11 -16.61 6.08
CA ALA A 52 -18.24 -16.27 5.23
C ALA A 52 -19.32 -17.36 5.18
N LEU A 53 -18.91 -18.64 5.22
CA LEU A 53 -19.81 -19.79 5.25
C LEU A 53 -20.55 -19.87 6.58
N VAL A 54 -19.83 -19.88 7.69
CA VAL A 54 -20.39 -20.12 9.02
C VAL A 54 -21.22 -18.94 9.50
N ASP A 55 -20.80 -17.71 9.20
CA ASP A 55 -21.55 -16.49 9.58
C ASP A 55 -22.72 -16.18 8.61
N GLY A 56 -22.94 -17.02 7.60
CA GLY A 56 -24.07 -16.88 6.67
C GLY A 56 -23.96 -15.65 5.77
N ILE A 57 -22.74 -15.20 5.46
CA ILE A 57 -22.50 -14.04 4.59
C ILE A 57 -22.89 -14.37 3.15
N TYR A 58 -22.56 -15.57 2.68
CA TYR A 58 -22.97 -16.06 1.35
C TYR A 58 -24.50 -16.04 1.21
N THR A 59 -25.22 -16.64 2.16
CA THR A 59 -26.69 -16.72 2.11
C THR A 59 -27.35 -15.36 2.26
N SER A 60 -26.75 -14.45 3.02
CA SER A 60 -27.19 -13.05 3.13
C SER A 60 -27.04 -12.28 1.82
N ASN A 61 -26.01 -12.62 1.02
CA ASN A 61 -25.79 -12.08 -0.32
C ASN A 61 -26.51 -12.88 -1.42
N GLY A 62 -27.40 -13.82 -1.04
CA GLY A 62 -28.27 -14.52 -1.96
C GLY A 62 -27.63 -15.68 -2.73
N ILE A 63 -26.52 -16.22 -2.24
CA ILE A 63 -25.84 -17.38 -2.84
C ILE A 63 -25.68 -18.52 -1.84
N GLU A 64 -25.85 -19.76 -2.31
CA GLU A 64 -25.63 -20.98 -1.52
C GLU A 64 -24.48 -21.81 -2.15
N PRO A 65 -23.24 -21.70 -1.63
CA PRO A 65 -22.10 -22.39 -2.21
C PRO A 65 -22.09 -23.88 -1.86
N HIS A 66 -21.79 -24.71 -2.85
CA HIS A 66 -21.55 -26.14 -2.70
C HIS A 66 -20.06 -26.46 -2.83
N PHE A 67 -19.43 -26.86 -1.72
CA PHE A 67 -18.02 -27.25 -1.71
C PHE A 67 -17.84 -28.70 -2.17
N LEU A 68 -16.97 -28.90 -3.15
CA LEU A 68 -16.60 -30.22 -3.67
C LEU A 68 -15.63 -30.93 -2.73
N PRO A 69 -15.57 -32.28 -2.76
CA PRO A 69 -14.55 -33.03 -2.03
C PRO A 69 -13.13 -32.60 -2.42
N THR A 70 -12.18 -32.75 -1.50
CA THR A 70 -10.76 -32.53 -1.80
C THR A 70 -10.29 -33.47 -2.91
N CYS A 71 -9.33 -33.02 -3.72
CA CYS A 71 -8.70 -33.80 -4.76
C CYS A 71 -7.18 -33.76 -4.65
N PRO A 72 -6.45 -34.70 -5.29
CA PRO A 72 -5.01 -34.61 -5.38
C PRO A 72 -4.57 -33.34 -6.10
N VAL A 73 -3.46 -32.76 -5.65
CA VAL A 73 -2.87 -31.53 -6.21
C VAL A 73 -2.72 -31.61 -7.74
N GLY A 74 -3.09 -30.54 -8.42
CA GLY A 74 -3.07 -30.42 -9.88
C GLY A 74 -4.30 -31.00 -10.57
N ARG A 75 -5.27 -31.56 -9.83
CA ARG A 75 -6.55 -32.07 -10.37
C ARG A 75 -7.68 -31.05 -10.26
N GLU A 76 -7.48 -29.95 -9.53
CA GLU A 76 -8.49 -28.92 -9.24
C GLU A 76 -9.08 -28.37 -10.54
N MET A 77 -8.21 -28.00 -11.48
CA MET A 77 -8.59 -27.44 -12.78
C MET A 77 -9.45 -28.40 -13.62
N ALA A 78 -9.06 -29.68 -13.67
CA ALA A 78 -9.81 -30.71 -14.38
C ALA A 78 -11.15 -31.00 -13.71
N ASN A 79 -11.20 -30.99 -12.38
CA ASN A 79 -12.42 -31.22 -11.60
C ASN A 79 -13.42 -30.06 -11.74
N VAL A 80 -12.95 -28.81 -11.66
CA VAL A 80 -13.79 -27.62 -11.91
C VAL A 80 -14.41 -27.70 -13.29
N ARG A 81 -13.60 -28.04 -14.31
CA ARG A 81 -14.10 -28.19 -15.67
C ARG A 81 -15.14 -29.31 -15.79
N ALA A 82 -14.80 -30.51 -15.31
CA ALA A 82 -15.68 -31.67 -15.38
C ALA A 82 -17.00 -31.46 -14.63
N TYR A 83 -16.97 -30.78 -13.48
CA TYR A 83 -18.16 -30.46 -12.72
C TYR A 83 -19.05 -29.45 -13.44
N GLN A 84 -18.47 -28.38 -13.99
CA GLN A 84 -19.22 -27.37 -14.73
C GLN A 84 -19.91 -27.97 -15.98
N ASP A 85 -19.21 -28.87 -16.69
CA ASP A 85 -19.75 -29.57 -17.86
C ASP A 85 -20.88 -30.54 -17.48
N ALA A 86 -20.75 -31.24 -16.35
CA ALA A 86 -21.77 -32.16 -15.86
C ALA A 86 -23.00 -31.44 -15.27
N ASN A 87 -22.84 -30.20 -14.81
CA ASN A 87 -23.87 -29.42 -14.12
C ASN A 87 -24.08 -28.04 -14.78
N PRO A 88 -24.65 -27.99 -16.00
CA PRO A 88 -24.82 -26.73 -16.73
C PRO A 88 -25.77 -25.73 -16.03
N SER A 89 -26.62 -26.21 -15.12
CA SER A 89 -27.52 -25.41 -14.28
C SER A 89 -26.82 -24.67 -13.13
N THR A 90 -25.62 -25.11 -12.71
CA THR A 90 -24.80 -24.36 -11.76
C THR A 90 -24.26 -23.11 -12.45
N LEU A 91 -24.50 -21.93 -11.85
CA LEU A 91 -24.17 -20.65 -12.47
C LEU A 91 -22.66 -20.47 -12.63
N VAL A 92 -21.88 -20.86 -11.63
CA VAL A 92 -20.42 -20.83 -11.73
C VAL A 92 -19.78 -21.91 -10.85
N THR A 93 -18.77 -22.58 -11.39
CA THR A 93 -17.87 -23.47 -10.64
C THR A 93 -16.53 -22.77 -10.49
N LEU A 94 -16.15 -22.49 -9.26
CA LEU A 94 -14.90 -21.85 -8.88
C LEU A 94 -13.90 -22.88 -8.39
N GLY A 95 -12.62 -22.63 -8.61
CA GLY A 95 -11.53 -23.37 -8.01
C GLY A 95 -10.52 -22.45 -7.37
N SER A 96 -9.75 -22.96 -6.43
CA SER A 96 -8.52 -22.30 -5.96
C SER A 96 -7.30 -23.08 -6.40
N VAL A 97 -6.21 -22.40 -6.75
CA VAL A 97 -4.89 -23.03 -7.00
C VAL A 97 -3.74 -22.01 -6.90
N GLU A 98 -2.48 -22.41 -6.80
CA GLU A 98 -1.32 -21.50 -6.94
C GLU A 98 -1.04 -21.13 -8.43
N GLN A 99 -0.55 -19.92 -8.74
CA GLN A 99 -0.31 -19.49 -10.13
C GLN A 99 0.79 -20.31 -10.84
N ASN A 100 1.80 -20.75 -10.10
CA ASN A 100 2.88 -21.64 -10.54
C ASN A 100 2.37 -23.01 -10.99
N ILE A 101 1.18 -23.43 -10.56
CA ILE A 101 0.52 -24.66 -11.02
C ILE A 101 -0.47 -24.33 -12.14
N PHE A 102 -1.27 -23.27 -11.97
CA PHE A 102 -2.27 -22.82 -12.94
C PHE A 102 -1.66 -22.58 -14.32
N THR A 103 -0.58 -21.80 -14.37
CA THR A 103 0.00 -21.30 -15.62
C THR A 103 0.57 -22.43 -16.48
N PRO A 104 1.46 -23.31 -15.99
CA PRO A 104 2.01 -24.38 -16.81
C PRO A 104 0.95 -25.41 -17.23
N LEU A 105 -0.04 -25.69 -16.38
CA LEU A 105 -1.09 -26.66 -16.71
C LEU A 105 -2.05 -26.12 -17.78
N LEU A 106 -2.45 -24.85 -17.68
CA LEU A 106 -3.30 -24.21 -18.68
C LEU A 106 -2.55 -24.04 -20.01
N TYR A 107 -1.25 -23.73 -19.96
CA TYR A 107 -0.40 -23.66 -21.16
C TYR A 107 -0.29 -25.01 -21.88
N SER A 108 -0.10 -26.09 -21.14
CA SER A 108 -0.05 -27.45 -21.71
C SER A 108 -1.42 -27.99 -22.13
N ASN A 109 -2.52 -27.46 -21.57
CA ASN A 109 -3.89 -27.90 -21.85
C ASN A 109 -4.86 -26.71 -22.06
N PRO A 110 -4.73 -25.94 -23.15
CA PRO A 110 -5.57 -24.77 -23.40
C PRO A 110 -7.05 -25.11 -23.58
N GLY A 111 -7.38 -26.38 -23.86
CA GLY A 111 -8.76 -26.87 -23.95
C GLY A 111 -9.52 -26.87 -22.63
N LEU A 112 -8.87 -26.67 -21.48
CA LEU A 112 -9.53 -26.56 -20.19
C LEU A 112 -10.41 -25.31 -20.08
N ARG A 113 -10.12 -24.24 -20.84
CA ARG A 113 -10.93 -23.00 -20.88
C ARG A 113 -11.27 -22.49 -19.49
N LEU A 114 -10.22 -22.17 -18.74
CA LEU A 114 -10.30 -21.68 -17.37
C LEU A 114 -9.73 -20.26 -17.32
N THR A 115 -10.32 -19.47 -16.45
CA THR A 115 -9.98 -18.07 -16.27
C THR A 115 -9.74 -17.75 -14.79
N GLY A 116 -8.59 -17.17 -14.45
CA GLY A 116 -8.30 -16.56 -13.16
C GLY A 116 -9.18 -15.32 -12.92
N VAL A 117 -9.83 -15.27 -11.76
CA VAL A 117 -10.83 -14.25 -11.42
C VAL A 117 -10.45 -13.40 -10.22
N ALA A 118 -9.70 -13.92 -9.25
CA ALA A 118 -9.24 -13.18 -8.08
C ALA A 118 -7.96 -13.79 -7.49
N SER A 119 -7.18 -13.04 -6.72
CA SER A 119 -6.12 -13.58 -5.86
C SER A 119 -6.63 -13.83 -4.43
N MET A 120 -6.03 -14.75 -3.68
CA MET A 120 -6.20 -14.85 -2.24
C MET A 120 -4.92 -14.45 -1.51
N MET A 121 -3.75 -14.67 -2.13
CA MET A 121 -2.44 -14.28 -1.61
C MET A 121 -1.57 -13.65 -2.73
N ARG A 122 -0.97 -12.47 -2.46
CA ARG A 122 -0.18 -11.72 -3.45
C ARG A 122 1.25 -12.18 -3.47
N GLN A 123 1.80 -12.39 -2.28
CA GLN A 123 3.14 -12.93 -2.09
C GLN A 123 3.03 -14.40 -1.74
N SER A 124 4.12 -15.11 -1.98
CA SER A 124 4.24 -16.49 -1.58
C SER A 124 4.70 -16.56 -0.13
N PRO A 125 3.98 -17.27 0.76
CA PRO A 125 4.52 -17.58 2.08
C PRO A 125 5.61 -18.65 2.01
N LEU A 126 6.02 -19.09 0.83
CA LEU A 126 7.05 -20.10 0.65
C LEU A 126 8.43 -19.59 1.10
N CYS A 127 9.18 -20.46 1.75
CA CYS A 127 10.57 -20.26 2.14
C CYS A 127 11.35 -21.58 2.07
N ILE A 128 12.68 -21.50 2.12
CA ILE A 128 13.53 -22.62 2.48
C ILE A 128 13.90 -22.50 3.96
N ALA A 129 13.55 -23.50 4.75
CA ALA A 129 13.92 -23.62 6.16
C ALA A 129 15.06 -24.64 6.33
N SER A 130 16.11 -24.28 7.07
CA SER A 130 17.26 -25.16 7.33
C SER A 130 17.84 -24.96 8.73
N LEU A 131 18.50 -26.00 9.27
CA LEU A 131 19.19 -25.94 10.57
C LEU A 131 20.67 -25.51 10.44
N LYS A 132 21.12 -25.25 9.21
CA LYS A 132 22.46 -24.79 8.86
C LYS A 132 22.38 -23.80 7.70
N GLU A 133 23.45 -23.04 7.49
CA GLU A 133 23.65 -22.30 6.25
C GLU A 133 23.81 -23.27 5.07
N LEU A 134 23.12 -22.97 3.96
CA LEU A 134 23.05 -23.84 2.78
C LEU A 134 24.21 -23.56 1.82
N ASN A 135 24.81 -24.63 1.31
CA ASN A 135 25.91 -24.60 0.35
C ASN A 135 25.49 -25.22 -0.99
N GLU A 136 26.31 -25.01 -2.02
CA GLU A 136 26.12 -25.64 -3.32
C GLU A 136 26.05 -27.17 -3.19
N GLY A 137 25.04 -27.77 -3.81
CA GLY A 137 24.79 -29.21 -3.78
C GLY A 137 23.95 -29.73 -2.59
N ASP A 138 23.71 -28.91 -1.56
CA ASP A 138 22.83 -29.29 -0.43
C ASP A 138 21.43 -29.69 -0.92
N THR A 139 20.82 -30.67 -0.23
CA THR A 139 19.55 -31.27 -0.65
C THR A 139 18.36 -30.62 0.04
N ILE A 140 17.40 -30.14 -0.76
CA ILE A 140 16.16 -29.53 -0.28
C ILE A 140 14.97 -30.43 -0.60
N GLY A 141 14.25 -30.84 0.44
CA GLY A 141 12.97 -31.56 0.30
C GLY A 141 11.81 -30.59 0.10
N CYS A 142 11.02 -30.76 -0.95
CA CYS A 142 9.90 -29.85 -1.25
C CYS A 142 8.65 -30.59 -1.75
N HIS A 143 7.52 -29.90 -1.84
CA HIS A 143 6.32 -30.49 -2.41
C HIS A 143 6.51 -30.80 -3.90
N GLU A 144 5.89 -31.89 -4.38
CA GLU A 144 6.00 -32.37 -5.76
C GLU A 144 5.72 -31.29 -6.82
N ASP A 145 4.73 -30.43 -6.55
CA ASP A 145 4.28 -29.29 -7.35
C ASP A 145 5.21 -28.06 -7.30
N THR A 146 6.15 -28.02 -6.36
CA THR A 146 7.11 -26.91 -6.20
C THR A 146 8.53 -27.23 -6.67
N VAL A 147 8.80 -28.49 -7.06
CA VAL A 147 10.14 -28.95 -7.47
C VAL A 147 10.69 -28.10 -8.62
N ASP A 148 9.93 -27.91 -9.68
CA ASP A 148 10.40 -27.17 -10.87
C ASP A 148 10.56 -25.68 -10.60
N LEU A 149 9.69 -25.10 -9.75
CA LEU A 149 9.81 -23.73 -9.28
C LEU A 149 11.13 -23.54 -8.52
N LEU A 150 11.41 -24.36 -7.53
CA LEU A 150 12.60 -24.24 -6.69
C LEU A 150 13.89 -24.54 -7.46
N LYS A 151 13.89 -25.48 -8.41
CA LYS A 151 15.04 -25.71 -9.30
C LYS A 151 15.42 -24.49 -10.13
N ARG A 152 14.43 -23.69 -10.54
CA ARG A 152 14.67 -22.44 -11.27
C ARG A 152 15.21 -21.33 -10.38
N ILE A 153 14.69 -21.23 -9.15
CA ILE A 153 15.10 -20.21 -8.18
C ILE A 153 16.52 -20.52 -7.64
N TYR A 154 16.80 -21.79 -7.35
CA TYR A 154 18.04 -22.25 -6.74
C TYR A 154 18.71 -23.36 -7.59
N PRO A 155 19.23 -23.01 -8.79
CA PRO A 155 19.86 -24.00 -9.68
C PRO A 155 21.11 -24.66 -9.07
N GLN A 156 21.70 -24.05 -8.04
CA GLN A 156 22.85 -24.56 -7.30
C GLN A 156 22.52 -25.61 -6.23
N LEU A 157 21.23 -25.82 -5.90
CA LEU A 157 20.80 -26.77 -4.87
C LEU A 157 20.21 -28.04 -5.47
N THR A 158 20.28 -29.15 -4.72
CA THR A 158 19.65 -30.41 -5.11
C THR A 158 18.21 -30.45 -4.64
N ILE A 159 17.26 -30.14 -5.52
CA ILE A 159 15.83 -30.10 -5.17
C ILE A 159 15.16 -31.45 -5.42
N VAL A 160 14.56 -32.04 -4.39
CA VAL A 160 13.87 -33.33 -4.45
C VAL A 160 12.45 -33.24 -3.87
N ALA A 161 11.54 -34.05 -4.42
CA ALA A 161 10.20 -34.18 -3.88
C ALA A 161 10.22 -34.91 -2.52
N SER A 162 9.41 -34.42 -1.58
CA SER A 162 9.22 -35.00 -0.26
C SER A 162 7.73 -35.09 0.07
N PRO A 163 7.28 -36.16 0.78
CA PRO A 163 5.91 -36.24 1.26
C PRO A 163 5.55 -35.05 2.16
N ARG A 164 4.36 -34.47 1.95
CA ARG A 164 3.88 -33.29 2.69
C ARG A 164 3.86 -33.51 4.20
N GLY A 165 3.34 -34.65 4.65
CA GLY A 165 3.14 -34.94 6.07
C GLY A 165 4.38 -35.27 6.90
N THR A 166 5.58 -35.38 6.29
CA THR A 166 6.82 -35.73 7.01
C THR A 166 7.92 -34.70 6.90
N LYS A 167 7.71 -33.54 6.26
CA LYS A 167 8.79 -32.60 5.93
C LYS A 167 9.52 -32.07 7.17
N ASN A 168 8.80 -31.69 8.23
CA ASN A 168 9.43 -31.18 9.44
C ASN A 168 10.26 -32.27 10.13
N SER A 169 9.70 -33.47 10.24
CA SER A 169 10.39 -34.63 10.78
C SER A 169 11.62 -35.01 9.95
N ASP A 170 11.51 -34.94 8.63
CA ASP A 170 12.59 -35.25 7.70
C ASP A 170 13.75 -34.24 7.83
N LEU A 171 13.47 -32.95 8.00
CA LEU A 171 14.49 -31.94 8.33
C LEU A 171 15.15 -32.23 9.68
N LEU A 172 14.34 -32.45 10.72
CA LEU A 172 14.82 -32.69 12.09
C LEU A 172 15.61 -34.00 12.24
N ASN A 173 15.40 -34.95 11.34
CA ASN A 173 16.13 -36.22 11.26
C ASN A 173 17.29 -36.18 10.26
N ALA A 174 17.65 -35.00 9.73
CA ALA A 174 18.74 -34.78 8.78
C ALA A 174 18.63 -35.62 7.49
N LYS A 175 17.40 -35.91 7.04
CA LYS A 175 17.15 -36.52 5.72
C LYS A 175 17.39 -35.52 4.59
N TYR A 176 17.13 -34.24 4.85
CA TYR A 176 17.42 -33.12 3.95
C TYR A 176 18.22 -32.05 4.71
N ASP A 177 19.01 -31.28 3.97
CA ASP A 177 19.77 -30.15 4.50
C ASP A 177 18.87 -28.93 4.76
N GLY A 178 17.79 -28.84 3.99
CA GLY A 178 16.70 -27.88 4.17
C GLY A 178 15.40 -28.42 3.61
N ILE A 179 14.29 -27.74 3.88
CA ILE A 179 12.99 -28.06 3.31
C ILE A 179 12.32 -26.80 2.77
N GLN A 180 11.49 -26.98 1.73
CA GLN A 180 10.45 -26.00 1.44
C GLN A 180 9.42 -26.02 2.57
N ALA A 181 9.19 -24.86 3.13
CA ALA A 181 8.25 -24.61 4.21
C ALA A 181 7.38 -23.41 3.84
N TYR A 182 6.24 -23.26 4.51
CA TYR A 182 5.55 -21.97 4.53
C TYR A 182 5.88 -21.24 5.84
N THR A 183 6.16 -19.95 5.73
CA THR A 183 6.39 -19.04 6.86
C THR A 183 5.18 -18.95 7.79
N THR A 184 4.00 -19.26 7.27
CA THR A 184 2.73 -19.23 8.01
C THR A 184 2.39 -20.55 8.68
N THR A 185 3.07 -21.66 8.36
CA THR A 185 2.74 -23.00 8.88
C THR A 185 3.94 -23.78 9.42
N GLU A 186 4.80 -24.33 8.56
CA GLU A 186 5.89 -25.20 8.97
C GLU A 186 6.96 -24.47 9.78
N VAL A 187 7.23 -23.19 9.50
CA VAL A 187 8.25 -22.41 10.23
C VAL A 187 7.88 -22.23 11.72
N PRO A 188 6.69 -21.70 12.07
CA PRO A 188 6.25 -21.65 13.47
C PRO A 188 6.24 -23.02 14.15
N ALA A 189 5.84 -24.08 13.43
CA ALA A 189 5.85 -25.44 13.94
C ALA A 189 7.27 -25.91 14.29
N LEU A 190 8.24 -25.69 13.40
CA LEU A 190 9.65 -26.02 13.62
C LEU A 190 10.25 -25.24 14.80
N GLN A 191 10.00 -23.94 14.88
CA GLN A 191 10.46 -23.09 15.98
C GLN A 191 9.94 -23.59 17.34
N ARG A 192 8.67 -24.00 17.40
CA ARG A 192 8.09 -24.64 18.60
C ARG A 192 8.79 -25.95 18.93
N ILE A 193 8.96 -26.85 17.96
CA ILE A 193 9.61 -28.16 18.20
C ILE A 193 11.06 -27.98 18.67
N LEU A 194 11.79 -27.01 18.11
CA LEU A 194 13.16 -26.67 18.56
C LEU A 194 13.16 -26.20 20.02
N LYS A 195 12.23 -25.30 20.38
CA LYS A 195 12.06 -24.84 21.77
C LYS A 195 11.78 -25.99 22.73
N GLU A 196 10.90 -26.91 22.35
CA GLU A 196 10.56 -28.11 23.14
C GLU A 196 11.75 -29.06 23.32
N ARG A 197 12.66 -29.09 22.34
CA ARG A 197 13.93 -29.83 22.40
C ARG A 197 15.04 -29.09 23.17
N GLY A 198 14.76 -27.92 23.73
CA GLY A 198 15.73 -27.09 24.44
C GLY A 198 16.75 -26.39 23.52
N MET A 199 16.43 -26.28 22.22
CA MET A 199 17.24 -25.56 21.23
C MET A 199 16.73 -24.13 21.07
N ASP A 200 17.60 -23.22 20.63
CA ASP A 200 17.21 -21.84 20.31
C ASP A 200 16.35 -21.84 19.03
N PRO A 201 15.09 -21.36 19.08
CA PRO A 201 14.26 -21.21 17.87
C PRO A 201 14.89 -20.30 16.81
N GLY A 202 15.75 -19.36 17.21
CA GLY A 202 16.50 -18.49 16.31
C GLY A 202 17.60 -19.19 15.51
N SER A 203 17.91 -20.45 15.83
CA SER A 203 18.84 -21.27 15.04
C SER A 203 18.26 -21.78 13.72
N LEU A 204 16.95 -21.63 13.50
CA LEU A 204 16.32 -21.96 12.23
C LEU A 204 16.61 -20.86 11.21
N HIS A 205 17.34 -21.20 10.15
CA HIS A 205 17.54 -20.33 9.01
C HIS A 205 16.29 -20.36 8.14
N VAL A 206 15.70 -19.20 7.85
CA VAL A 206 14.50 -19.06 7.02
C VAL A 206 14.82 -18.11 5.86
N ASN A 207 14.91 -18.68 4.67
CA ASN A 207 15.14 -17.92 3.43
C ASN A 207 13.82 -17.79 2.67
N ALA A 208 13.15 -16.65 2.82
CA ALA A 208 11.89 -16.38 2.13
C ALA A 208 12.09 -16.33 0.60
N LEU A 209 11.10 -16.83 -0.15
CA LEU A 209 11.04 -16.63 -1.59
C LEU A 209 10.46 -15.24 -1.86
N GLU A 210 11.29 -14.32 -2.34
CA GLU A 210 10.88 -12.94 -2.63
C GLU A 210 10.96 -12.61 -4.13
N ASP A 211 10.07 -11.73 -4.61
CA ASP A 211 10.14 -11.21 -5.97
C ASP A 211 11.46 -10.46 -6.21
N GLY A 212 12.05 -10.65 -7.39
CA GLY A 212 13.29 -9.99 -7.79
C GLY A 212 14.56 -10.70 -7.34
N VAL A 213 14.51 -11.59 -6.35
CA VAL A 213 15.64 -12.47 -5.99
C VAL A 213 16.02 -13.28 -7.23
N SER A 214 17.26 -13.15 -7.70
CA SER A 214 17.73 -13.81 -8.93
C SER A 214 16.84 -13.59 -10.17
N GLY A 215 16.12 -12.45 -10.24
CA GLY A 215 15.21 -12.14 -11.35
C GLY A 215 13.86 -12.85 -11.32
N VAL A 216 13.51 -13.50 -10.19
CA VAL A 216 12.29 -14.29 -10.03
C VAL A 216 11.03 -13.40 -10.02
N LYS A 217 9.94 -13.92 -10.60
CA LYS A 217 8.60 -13.33 -10.58
C LYS A 217 7.59 -14.39 -10.08
N LEU A 218 7.35 -14.42 -8.78
CA LEU A 218 6.57 -15.50 -8.13
C LEU A 218 5.08 -15.44 -8.46
N GLY A 219 4.57 -14.28 -8.91
CA GLY A 219 3.16 -14.13 -9.30
C GLY A 219 2.23 -14.08 -8.09
N TYR A 220 1.21 -14.95 -8.07
CA TYR A 220 0.21 -15.07 -7.00
C TYR A 220 0.26 -16.47 -6.37
N SER A 221 0.46 -16.51 -5.05
CA SER A 221 0.62 -17.78 -4.35
C SER A 221 -0.67 -18.58 -4.21
N GLN A 222 -1.82 -17.91 -4.23
CA GLN A 222 -3.11 -18.58 -4.30
C GLN A 222 -4.07 -17.67 -5.05
N LEU A 223 -4.75 -18.21 -6.04
CA LEU A 223 -5.75 -17.53 -6.85
C LEU A 223 -7.04 -18.33 -6.92
N LEU A 224 -8.14 -17.64 -7.18
CA LEU A 224 -9.42 -18.20 -7.54
C LEU A 224 -9.58 -18.12 -9.06
N PHE A 225 -10.09 -19.19 -9.65
CA PHE A 225 -10.37 -19.31 -11.09
C PHE A 225 -11.76 -19.91 -11.33
N ALA A 226 -12.29 -19.75 -12.54
CA ALA A 226 -13.56 -20.31 -12.98
C ALA A 226 -13.44 -20.90 -14.39
N ALA A 227 -14.39 -21.75 -14.78
CA ALA A 227 -14.55 -22.09 -16.20
C ALA A 227 -15.12 -20.89 -17.00
N ASP A 228 -14.64 -20.69 -18.22
CA ASP A 228 -15.01 -19.55 -19.07
C ASP A 228 -16.54 -19.43 -19.27
N GLU A 229 -17.24 -20.56 -19.43
CA GLU A 229 -18.70 -20.60 -19.57
C GLU A 229 -19.42 -20.14 -18.31
N GLY A 230 -18.81 -20.38 -17.14
CA GLY A 230 -19.24 -19.84 -15.85
C GLY A 230 -19.15 -18.32 -15.77
N LEU A 231 -18.51 -17.66 -16.74
CA LEU A 231 -18.36 -16.20 -16.81
C LEU A 231 -19.03 -15.60 -18.05
N SER A 232 -19.80 -16.38 -18.79
CA SER A 232 -20.31 -16.01 -20.13
C SER A 232 -21.54 -15.10 -20.12
N SER A 233 -22.29 -15.01 -19.02
CA SER A 233 -23.50 -14.19 -18.91
C SER A 233 -23.49 -13.28 -17.67
N PRO A 234 -24.26 -12.17 -17.68
CA PRO A 234 -24.37 -11.26 -16.54
C PRO A 234 -24.74 -11.96 -15.22
N ASP A 235 -25.73 -12.85 -15.22
CA ASP A 235 -26.19 -13.54 -14.01
C ASP A 235 -25.10 -14.45 -13.41
N ARG A 236 -24.33 -15.14 -14.25
CA ARG A 236 -23.23 -16.00 -13.79
C ARG A 236 -22.07 -15.18 -13.24
N ARG A 237 -21.78 -14.05 -13.89
CA ARG A 237 -20.80 -13.07 -13.41
C ARG A 237 -21.23 -12.48 -12.07
N GLU A 238 -22.51 -12.15 -11.90
CA GLU A 238 -23.07 -11.65 -10.64
C GLU A 238 -22.93 -12.69 -9.52
N ALA A 239 -23.21 -13.96 -9.79
CA ALA A 239 -23.00 -15.05 -8.83
C ALA A 239 -21.52 -15.20 -8.43
N ALA A 240 -20.59 -15.13 -9.41
CA ALA A 240 -19.16 -15.15 -9.13
C ALA A 240 -18.72 -13.93 -8.29
N THR A 241 -19.17 -12.73 -8.64
CA THR A 241 -18.87 -11.50 -7.90
C THR A 241 -19.45 -11.54 -6.48
N ALA A 242 -20.67 -12.05 -6.31
CA ALA A 242 -21.29 -12.20 -4.99
C ALA A 242 -20.48 -13.18 -4.11
N PHE A 243 -20.02 -14.29 -4.68
CA PHE A 243 -19.16 -15.24 -3.96
C PHE A 243 -17.86 -14.59 -3.53
N LEU A 244 -17.15 -13.96 -4.47
CA LEU A 244 -15.89 -13.28 -4.19
C LEU A 244 -16.07 -12.19 -3.12
N GLN A 245 -17.10 -11.36 -3.22
CA GLN A 245 -17.41 -10.34 -2.21
C GLN A 245 -17.63 -10.95 -0.83
N SER A 246 -18.49 -11.97 -0.72
CA SER A 246 -18.72 -12.66 0.55
C SER A 246 -17.44 -13.29 1.11
N THR A 247 -16.61 -13.92 0.28
CA THR A 247 -15.33 -14.50 0.71
C THR A 247 -14.41 -13.43 1.29
N PHE A 248 -14.29 -12.28 0.63
CA PHE A 248 -13.42 -11.20 1.09
C PHE A 248 -13.99 -10.42 2.27
N ASP A 249 -15.32 -10.34 2.43
CA ASP A 249 -15.97 -9.87 3.65
C ASP A 249 -15.63 -10.80 4.83
N GLY A 250 -15.63 -12.12 4.60
CA GLY A 250 -15.17 -13.10 5.58
C GLY A 250 -13.70 -12.89 5.99
N TRP A 251 -12.82 -12.56 5.04
CA TRP A 251 -11.43 -12.20 5.35
C TRP A 251 -11.32 -10.91 6.16
N GLN A 252 -12.13 -9.89 5.86
CA GLN A 252 -12.18 -8.66 6.67
C GLN A 252 -12.56 -8.94 8.13
N ILE A 253 -13.49 -9.88 8.34
CA ILE A 253 -13.84 -10.34 9.69
C ILE A 253 -12.68 -11.12 10.31
N SER A 254 -12.05 -12.05 9.58
CA SER A 254 -10.86 -12.80 10.05
C SER A 254 -9.72 -11.90 10.52
N ILE A 255 -9.49 -10.78 9.80
CA ILE A 255 -8.47 -9.79 10.16
C ILE A 255 -8.84 -9.02 11.44
N ARG A 256 -10.13 -8.71 11.64
CA ARG A 256 -10.63 -7.93 12.79
C ARG A 256 -10.89 -8.78 14.03
N ASP A 257 -11.22 -10.05 13.85
CA ASP A 257 -11.55 -11.01 14.91
C ASP A 257 -10.96 -12.40 14.59
N PRO A 258 -9.65 -12.57 14.82
CA PRO A 258 -8.98 -13.86 14.56
C PRO A 258 -9.55 -15.01 15.39
N ALA A 259 -10.04 -14.74 16.61
CA ALA A 259 -10.62 -15.77 17.47
C ALA A 259 -11.89 -16.36 16.85
N ARG A 260 -12.80 -15.50 16.36
CA ARG A 260 -14.01 -15.93 15.65
C ARG A 260 -13.66 -16.74 14.40
N ALA A 261 -12.64 -16.34 13.65
CA ALA A 261 -12.24 -17.02 12.43
C ALA A 261 -11.69 -18.44 12.68
N ILE A 262 -10.94 -18.67 13.77
CA ILE A 262 -10.51 -20.02 14.16
C ILE A 262 -11.71 -20.92 14.46
N GLU A 263 -12.68 -20.41 15.21
CA GLU A 263 -13.92 -21.15 15.48
C GLU A 263 -14.68 -21.47 14.18
N ALA A 264 -14.73 -20.52 13.25
CA ALA A 264 -15.37 -20.70 11.96
C ALA A 264 -14.66 -21.75 11.10
N VAL A 265 -13.32 -21.80 11.09
CA VAL A 265 -12.55 -22.86 10.40
C VAL A 265 -12.89 -24.23 10.97
N ALA A 266 -12.88 -24.40 12.30
CA ALA A 266 -13.21 -25.66 12.95
C ALA A 266 -14.69 -26.09 12.73
N GLU A 267 -15.61 -25.12 12.64
CA GLU A 267 -17.01 -25.40 12.30
C GLU A 267 -17.17 -25.79 10.83
N ALA A 268 -16.54 -25.07 9.91
CA ALA A 268 -16.55 -25.38 8.48
C ALA A 268 -15.96 -26.77 8.19
N GLN A 269 -14.86 -27.16 8.85
CA GLN A 269 -14.30 -28.50 8.75
C GLN A 269 -15.33 -29.59 9.11
N ARG A 270 -16.06 -29.41 10.24
CA ARG A 270 -17.11 -30.33 10.67
C ARG A 270 -18.30 -30.36 9.70
N MET A 271 -18.70 -29.20 9.17
CA MET A 271 -19.81 -29.08 8.22
C MET A 271 -19.50 -29.77 6.89
N LEU A 272 -18.30 -29.55 6.35
CA LEU A 272 -17.93 -29.98 5.01
C LEU A 272 -17.31 -31.39 4.98
N LYS A 273 -16.90 -31.94 6.14
CA LYS A 273 -16.17 -33.22 6.24
C LYS A 273 -14.90 -33.25 5.37
N LEU A 274 -14.28 -32.09 5.20
CA LEU A 274 -12.99 -31.91 4.55
C LEU A 274 -11.93 -32.01 5.66
N ASP A 275 -11.66 -33.24 6.08
CA ASP A 275 -10.83 -33.56 7.27
C ASP A 275 -9.33 -33.33 7.00
N ASP A 276 -8.57 -33.03 8.05
CA ASP A 276 -7.16 -32.61 7.96
C ASP A 276 -6.24 -33.75 7.48
N GLU A 277 -5.24 -33.41 6.65
CA GLU A 277 -4.14 -34.33 6.42
C GLU A 277 -3.41 -34.57 7.74
N ALA A 278 -3.02 -35.82 8.04
CA ALA A 278 -2.17 -36.14 9.17
C ALA A 278 -0.75 -35.58 8.95
N ASN A 279 -0.58 -34.26 9.11
CA ASN A 279 0.64 -33.53 8.85
C ASN A 279 1.38 -33.16 10.15
N ASP A 280 2.70 -33.29 10.15
CA ASP A 280 3.56 -33.11 11.34
C ASP A 280 3.81 -31.65 11.78
N HIS A 281 3.22 -30.68 11.07
CA HIS A 281 3.20 -29.25 11.42
C HIS A 281 1.97 -28.81 12.23
N TRP A 282 0.99 -29.68 12.46
CA TRP A 282 -0.24 -29.33 13.20
C TRP A 282 -0.06 -29.38 14.72
N HIS A 283 -0.72 -28.45 15.44
CA HIS A 283 -0.74 -28.45 16.90
C HIS A 283 -2.11 -27.97 17.44
N PRO A 284 -2.72 -28.63 18.44
CA PRO A 284 -4.09 -28.36 18.88
C PRO A 284 -4.29 -27.07 19.70
N SER A 285 -3.21 -26.38 20.10
CA SER A 285 -3.33 -25.23 21.01
C SER A 285 -3.92 -24.00 20.32
N ASP A 286 -4.89 -23.36 20.96
CA ASP A 286 -5.51 -22.11 20.48
C ASP A 286 -4.50 -20.99 20.21
N GLU A 287 -3.50 -20.82 21.07
CA GLU A 287 -2.44 -19.81 20.91
C GLU A 287 -1.67 -19.99 19.59
N PHE A 288 -1.26 -21.23 19.28
CA PHE A 288 -0.58 -21.55 18.03
C PHE A 288 -1.49 -21.32 16.81
N GLN A 289 -2.76 -21.71 16.88
CA GLN A 289 -3.70 -21.49 15.78
C GLN A 289 -3.95 -19.99 15.52
N GLN A 290 -3.97 -19.17 16.58
CA GLN A 290 -4.04 -17.71 16.47
C GLN A 290 -2.81 -17.12 15.78
N ASP A 291 -1.61 -17.56 16.12
CA ASP A 291 -0.39 -17.05 15.51
C ASP A 291 -0.31 -17.41 14.02
N MET A 292 -0.66 -18.64 13.69
CA MET A 292 -0.75 -19.12 12.30
C MET A 292 -1.76 -18.31 11.49
N LEU A 293 -2.95 -18.06 12.06
CA LEU A 293 -3.97 -17.24 11.42
C LEU A 293 -3.53 -15.78 11.26
N ARG A 294 -2.79 -15.22 12.22
CA ARG A 294 -2.24 -13.85 12.10
C ARG A 294 -1.26 -13.76 10.94
N LEU A 295 -0.31 -14.70 10.86
CA LEU A 295 0.64 -14.77 9.75
C LEU A 295 -0.08 -14.94 8.40
N MET A 296 -1.15 -15.74 8.36
CA MET A 296 -1.98 -15.89 7.16
C MET A 296 -2.74 -14.61 6.81
N ASN A 297 -3.33 -13.95 7.80
CA ASN A 297 -4.00 -12.67 7.63
C ASN A 297 -3.02 -11.63 7.08
N ASP A 298 -1.75 -11.66 7.45
CA ASP A 298 -0.73 -10.75 6.90
C ASP A 298 -0.48 -11.01 5.40
N GLN A 299 -0.40 -12.28 4.96
CA GLN A 299 -0.31 -12.61 3.54
C GLN A 299 -1.54 -12.13 2.74
N VAL A 300 -2.72 -12.25 3.33
CA VAL A 300 -3.97 -11.76 2.74
C VAL A 300 -4.00 -10.23 2.72
N LYS A 301 -3.57 -9.54 3.80
CA LYS A 301 -3.38 -8.08 3.84
C LYS A 301 -2.37 -7.58 2.81
N GLU A 302 -1.56 -8.44 2.20
CA GLU A 302 -0.69 -8.04 1.09
C GLU A 302 -1.34 -8.14 -0.29
N THR A 303 -2.39 -8.97 -0.46
CA THR A 303 -3.30 -8.85 -1.63
C THR A 303 -4.12 -7.59 -1.65
N TYR A 304 -4.07 -6.87 -0.54
CA TYR A 304 -4.70 -5.59 -0.33
C TYR A 304 -3.96 -4.52 -1.14
N ALA A 305 -4.44 -4.30 -2.36
CA ALA A 305 -4.08 -3.15 -3.18
C ALA A 305 -5.26 -2.21 -3.17
N GLY A 306 -5.36 -1.34 -2.18
CA GLY A 306 -6.70 -0.85 -1.86
C GLY A 306 -7.26 -1.51 -0.62
N ASP A 307 -8.53 -1.21 -0.31
CA ASP A 307 -9.31 -1.95 0.67
C ASP A 307 -9.82 -3.28 0.15
N LYS A 308 -9.00 -3.91 -0.68
CA LYS A 308 -9.49 -4.70 -1.78
C LYS A 308 -8.67 -5.95 -1.87
N LEU A 309 -9.19 -6.97 -1.22
CA LEU A 309 -8.61 -8.29 -1.30
C LEU A 309 -8.90 -8.89 -2.69
N GLY A 310 -7.88 -9.55 -3.19
CA GLY A 310 -8.00 -10.44 -4.34
C GLY A 310 -7.99 -9.85 -5.72
N VAL A 311 -7.43 -8.65 -5.92
CA VAL A 311 -7.23 -8.12 -7.27
C VAL A 311 -6.10 -8.86 -7.98
N LEU A 312 -6.33 -9.24 -9.25
CA LEU A 312 -5.28 -9.68 -10.17
C LEU A 312 -4.81 -8.49 -11.01
N HIS A 313 -3.54 -8.13 -10.88
CA HIS A 313 -2.92 -7.03 -11.61
C HIS A 313 -2.33 -7.57 -12.92
N GLU A 314 -2.80 -7.05 -14.05
CA GLU A 314 -2.46 -7.55 -15.40
C GLU A 314 -0.94 -7.60 -15.66
N LYS A 315 -0.22 -6.50 -15.40
CA LYS A 315 1.24 -6.46 -15.55
C LYS A 315 1.96 -7.53 -14.71
N ARG A 316 1.61 -7.65 -13.42
CA ARG A 316 2.21 -8.66 -12.51
C ARG A 316 1.89 -10.07 -13.00
N TRP A 317 0.64 -10.33 -13.34
CA TRP A 317 0.20 -11.62 -13.89
C TRP A 317 1.02 -11.98 -15.13
N SER A 318 1.16 -11.04 -16.06
CA SER A 318 1.90 -11.20 -17.31
C SER A 318 3.39 -11.45 -17.08
N GLU A 319 4.04 -10.66 -16.22
CA GLU A 319 5.47 -10.82 -15.89
C GLU A 319 5.75 -12.19 -15.26
N ALA A 320 4.93 -12.59 -14.28
CA ALA A 320 5.05 -13.89 -13.63
C ALA A 320 4.79 -15.04 -14.59
N THR A 321 3.74 -14.93 -15.42
CA THR A 321 3.40 -15.93 -16.44
C THR A 321 4.56 -16.13 -17.41
N THR A 322 5.14 -15.04 -17.91
CA THR A 322 6.28 -15.09 -18.85
C THR A 322 7.49 -15.77 -18.21
N TRP A 323 7.78 -15.45 -16.95
CA TRP A 323 8.89 -16.05 -16.22
C TRP A 323 8.67 -17.56 -15.94
N LEU A 324 7.47 -17.93 -15.48
CA LEU A 324 7.07 -19.33 -15.22
C LEU A 324 7.14 -20.19 -16.49
N LEU A 325 6.92 -19.61 -17.66
CA LEU A 325 7.03 -20.33 -18.93
C LEU A 325 8.45 -20.40 -19.51
N GLY A 326 9.45 -19.77 -18.86
CA GLY A 326 10.87 -20.00 -19.16
C GLY A 326 11.65 -18.85 -19.79
N GLY A 327 11.11 -17.63 -19.84
CA GLY A 327 11.85 -16.35 -19.84
C GLY A 327 13.13 -16.19 -20.70
N GLY A 328 13.25 -16.81 -21.86
CA GLY A 328 14.31 -16.50 -22.84
C GLY A 328 13.76 -15.68 -24.01
N GLU A 329 14.62 -14.96 -24.74
CA GLU A 329 14.31 -14.27 -26.03
C GLU A 329 13.66 -15.19 -27.10
N ASN A 330 13.47 -16.48 -26.80
CA ASN A 330 12.81 -17.49 -27.64
C ASN A 330 11.55 -18.13 -26.99
N ALA A 331 11.06 -17.65 -25.84
CA ALA A 331 9.74 -18.02 -25.34
C ALA A 331 8.69 -17.31 -26.22
N SER A 332 8.48 -17.92 -27.39
CA SER A 332 7.81 -17.46 -28.60
C SER A 332 6.91 -16.24 -28.49
N ASP A 333 6.99 -15.37 -29.51
CA ASP A 333 6.02 -14.35 -29.91
C ASP A 333 4.55 -14.84 -30.07
N ASN A 334 4.25 -16.09 -29.71
CA ASN A 334 2.98 -16.79 -29.88
C ASN A 334 2.28 -17.23 -28.57
N VAL A 335 2.80 -16.90 -27.38
CA VAL A 335 2.12 -17.21 -26.12
C VAL A 335 1.35 -15.99 -25.63
N ASP A 336 0.04 -16.11 -25.44
CA ASP A 336 -0.75 -15.08 -24.75
C ASP A 336 -0.24 -14.93 -23.32
N PRO A 337 0.44 -13.82 -22.96
CA PRO A 337 1.03 -13.66 -21.64
C PRO A 337 -0.03 -13.47 -20.55
N THR A 338 -1.29 -13.26 -20.94
CA THR A 338 -2.41 -13.15 -20.02
C THR A 338 -3.01 -14.50 -19.66
N LEU A 339 -2.72 -15.57 -20.42
CA LEU A 339 -3.08 -16.98 -20.17
C LEU A 339 -4.25 -17.20 -19.18
N GLY A 340 -5.48 -17.01 -19.65
CA GLY A 340 -6.67 -17.19 -18.82
C GLY A 340 -6.89 -16.09 -17.78
N LEU A 341 -6.38 -14.88 -17.93
CA LEU A 341 -6.76 -13.75 -17.07
C LEU A 341 -8.05 -13.12 -17.60
N ASP A 342 -9.02 -12.87 -16.72
CA ASP A 342 -10.22 -12.14 -17.12
C ASP A 342 -9.92 -10.66 -17.42
N LYS A 343 -9.87 -10.33 -18.70
CA LYS A 343 -9.68 -8.95 -19.19
C LYS A 343 -10.90 -8.06 -18.94
N THR A 344 -12.06 -8.66 -18.63
CA THR A 344 -13.28 -7.88 -18.37
C THR A 344 -13.31 -7.26 -16.97
N GLY A 345 -12.42 -7.69 -16.08
CA GLY A 345 -12.34 -7.15 -14.72
C GLY A 345 -13.50 -7.59 -13.83
N LEU A 346 -13.94 -8.83 -13.98
CA LEU A 346 -15.03 -9.47 -13.25
C LEU A 346 -14.94 -9.24 -11.74
N TRP A 347 -13.72 -9.30 -11.19
CA TRP A 347 -13.43 -8.86 -9.85
C TRP A 347 -12.65 -7.54 -9.87
N ARG A 348 -13.41 -6.44 -9.92
CA ARG A 348 -12.92 -5.09 -9.65
C ARG A 348 -13.63 -4.59 -8.40
N PRO A 349 -13.00 -4.72 -7.23
CA PRO A 349 -13.63 -4.27 -5.99
C PRO A 349 -13.99 -2.78 -6.04
N SER A 350 -15.02 -2.40 -5.26
CA SER A 350 -15.73 -1.11 -5.31
C SER A 350 -14.81 0.12 -5.46
N SER A 351 -14.99 0.96 -6.49
CA SER A 351 -14.20 2.19 -6.72
C SER A 351 -14.25 3.23 -5.58
N GLN A 352 -14.95 2.94 -4.48
CA GLN A 352 -15.17 3.83 -3.34
C GLN A 352 -13.97 3.93 -2.36
N LEU A 353 -12.79 3.36 -2.61
CA LEU A 353 -11.78 3.21 -1.56
C LEU A 353 -10.54 4.06 -1.87
N LEU A 354 -10.15 4.91 -0.92
CA LEU A 354 -8.98 5.79 -0.98
C LEU A 354 -7.85 5.14 -0.19
N HIS A 355 -6.96 4.43 -0.88
CA HIS A 355 -5.95 3.59 -0.22
C HIS A 355 -4.52 4.09 -0.28
N GLY A 356 -3.84 4.06 0.86
CA GLY A 356 -2.48 4.55 0.98
C GLY A 356 -1.41 3.47 1.00
N ASN A 357 -1.72 2.18 1.02
CA ASN A 357 -0.68 1.14 1.09
C ASN A 357 0.24 1.13 -0.14
N GLU A 358 -0.32 1.02 -1.35
CA GLU A 358 0.49 1.01 -2.57
C GLU A 358 1.14 2.37 -2.82
N LEU A 359 0.39 3.47 -2.64
CA LEU A 359 0.93 4.83 -2.73
C LEU A 359 2.09 5.05 -1.74
N GLY A 360 2.00 4.50 -0.53
CA GLY A 360 3.07 4.55 0.46
C GLY A 360 4.32 3.81 0.01
N LYS A 361 4.17 2.63 -0.62
CA LYS A 361 5.29 1.88 -1.22
C LYS A 361 5.94 2.68 -2.35
N GLU A 362 5.16 3.29 -3.22
CA GLU A 362 5.67 4.13 -4.32
C GLU A 362 6.46 5.33 -3.80
N ILE A 363 5.91 6.07 -2.83
CA ILE A 363 6.60 7.21 -2.22
C ILE A 363 7.89 6.76 -1.51
N MET A 364 7.85 5.64 -0.79
CA MET A 364 9.03 5.10 -0.10
C MET A 364 10.10 4.68 -1.11
N GLN A 365 9.71 4.01 -2.19
CA GLN A 365 10.63 3.60 -3.25
C GLN A 365 11.30 4.80 -3.92
N SER A 366 10.56 5.89 -4.13
CA SER A 366 11.11 7.17 -4.59
C SER A 366 12.10 7.75 -3.58
N ALA A 367 11.75 7.79 -2.30
CA ALA A 367 12.62 8.30 -1.23
C ALA A 367 13.92 7.49 -1.11
N LYS A 368 13.81 6.15 -1.13
CA LYS A 368 14.94 5.20 -1.14
C LYS A 368 15.86 5.44 -2.33
N SER A 369 15.30 5.61 -3.53
CA SER A 369 16.08 5.86 -4.74
C SER A 369 16.85 7.19 -4.65
N SER A 370 16.22 8.22 -4.10
CA SER A 370 16.87 9.52 -3.83
C SER A 370 17.97 9.40 -2.78
N ALA A 371 17.75 8.67 -1.68
CA ALA A 371 18.74 8.47 -0.63
C ALA A 371 20.00 7.75 -1.14
N TYR A 372 19.84 6.70 -1.96
CA TYR A 372 21.00 6.04 -2.57
C TYR A 372 21.71 6.90 -3.61
N LYS A 373 20.99 7.77 -4.34
CA LYS A 373 21.64 8.75 -5.23
C LYS A 373 22.50 9.69 -4.40
N PHE A 374 21.94 10.25 -3.33
CA PHE A 374 22.64 11.15 -2.41
C PHE A 374 23.88 10.49 -1.79
N GLU A 375 23.75 9.24 -1.31
CA GLU A 375 24.87 8.49 -0.72
C GLU A 375 26.02 8.29 -1.72
N ARG A 376 25.72 7.98 -2.98
CA ARG A 376 26.75 7.85 -4.03
C ARG A 376 27.46 9.15 -4.34
N GLU A 377 26.76 10.28 -4.24
CA GLU A 377 27.29 11.60 -4.62
C GLU A 377 28.08 12.27 -3.50
N TYR A 378 27.57 12.18 -2.26
CA TYR A 378 28.14 12.88 -1.11
C TYR A 378 28.86 11.97 -0.11
N GLY A 379 28.85 10.65 -0.33
CA GLY A 379 29.59 9.68 0.51
C GLY A 379 29.02 9.50 1.93
N ARG A 380 27.82 10.00 2.20
CA ARG A 380 27.07 9.83 3.45
C ARG A 380 25.59 9.65 3.16
N LYS A 381 24.85 9.00 4.07
CA LYS A 381 23.40 8.86 3.95
C LYS A 381 22.67 10.12 4.42
N PRO A 382 21.44 10.38 3.92
CA PRO A 382 20.54 11.33 4.56
C PRO A 382 20.21 10.88 5.99
N SER A 383 20.22 11.81 6.95
CA SER A 383 20.08 11.50 8.37
C SER A 383 18.90 12.22 9.04
N LEU A 384 18.23 11.51 9.95
CA LEU A 384 17.06 11.98 10.71
C LEU A 384 17.30 11.85 12.23
N GLY A 385 17.14 12.94 12.96
CA GLY A 385 17.06 12.95 14.42
C GLY A 385 15.61 12.87 14.90
N VAL A 386 15.30 11.91 15.76
CA VAL A 386 13.96 11.71 16.34
C VAL A 386 14.03 11.85 17.85
N VAL A 387 13.29 12.82 18.42
CA VAL A 387 13.30 13.06 19.86
C VAL A 387 11.96 12.72 20.49
N THR A 388 11.98 11.82 21.47
CA THR A 388 10.80 11.36 22.22
C THR A 388 10.97 11.64 23.71
N VAL A 389 9.90 12.09 24.37
CA VAL A 389 9.89 12.30 25.82
C VAL A 389 8.82 11.44 26.48
N GLY A 390 9.26 10.44 27.25
CA GLY A 390 8.44 9.47 27.95
C GLY A 390 7.85 8.39 27.04
N GLN A 391 7.06 7.51 27.66
CA GLN A 391 6.20 6.58 26.92
C GLN A 391 4.93 7.33 26.52
N LEU A 392 4.83 7.61 25.23
CA LEU A 392 3.64 8.19 24.65
C LEU A 392 2.53 7.13 24.67
N LYS A 393 1.36 7.40 25.28
CA LYS A 393 0.22 6.43 25.34
C LYS A 393 -0.14 5.81 24.00
N ARG A 394 0.00 6.57 22.91
CA ARG A 394 -0.20 6.07 21.53
C ARG A 394 0.83 5.02 21.08
N TYR A 395 1.84 4.72 21.89
CA TYR A 395 2.93 3.76 21.68
C TYR A 395 2.94 2.66 22.76
N GLU A 396 2.07 2.69 23.78
CA GLU A 396 2.00 1.63 24.81
C GLU A 396 1.73 0.24 24.20
N HIS A 397 1.13 0.21 23.00
CA HIS A 397 0.87 -0.99 22.21
C HIS A 397 1.71 -1.05 20.92
N GLY A 398 2.88 -0.41 20.88
CA GLY A 398 3.70 -0.27 19.67
C GLY A 398 4.01 -1.61 18.99
N SER A 399 4.44 -2.62 19.77
CA SER A 399 4.72 -3.98 19.29
C SER A 399 3.48 -4.65 18.70
N ARG A 400 2.34 -4.55 19.38
CA ARG A 400 1.08 -5.13 18.89
C ARG A 400 0.54 -4.40 17.67
N ARG A 401 0.73 -3.09 17.59
CA ARG A 401 0.38 -2.30 16.40
C ARG A 401 1.30 -2.60 15.22
N LEU A 402 2.58 -2.88 15.44
CA LEU A 402 3.51 -3.36 14.42
C LEU A 402 2.99 -4.64 13.76
N GLU A 403 2.44 -5.57 14.54
CA GLU A 403 1.79 -6.81 14.04
C GLU A 403 0.48 -6.56 13.29
N LEU A 404 -0.19 -5.41 13.50
CA LEU A 404 -1.37 -5.05 12.72
C LEU A 404 -1.01 -4.52 11.32
N TYR A 405 0.20 -4.01 11.13
CA TYR A 405 0.71 -3.60 9.82
C TYR A 405 1.43 -4.75 9.15
N SER A 406 1.16 -4.98 7.87
CA SER A 406 1.75 -6.07 7.08
C SER A 406 3.27 -5.99 6.89
N ASN A 407 3.92 -4.88 7.27
CA ASN A 407 5.38 -4.75 7.19
C ASN A 407 5.96 -3.87 8.32
N PRO A 408 6.76 -4.45 9.24
CA PRO A 408 7.44 -3.71 10.30
C PRO A 408 8.36 -2.59 9.78
N SER A 409 9.00 -2.77 8.61
CA SER A 409 9.88 -1.79 7.96
C SER A 409 9.11 -0.60 7.34
N SER A 410 7.78 -0.66 7.29
CA SER A 410 6.90 0.44 6.87
C SER A 410 6.19 1.11 8.05
N SER A 411 6.38 0.59 9.27
CA SER A 411 5.68 1.04 10.46
C SER A 411 6.25 2.35 10.99
N TRP A 412 5.38 3.32 11.28
CA TRP A 412 5.76 4.62 11.86
C TRP A 412 6.34 4.56 13.28
N PHE A 413 6.30 3.38 13.88
CA PHE A 413 6.86 3.08 15.19
C PHE A 413 8.34 2.73 15.19
N ASN A 414 8.86 2.11 14.12
CA ASN A 414 10.24 1.66 14.06
C ASN A 414 10.99 2.42 12.95
N LYS A 415 11.35 3.67 13.25
CA LYS A 415 12.00 4.56 12.27
C LYS A 415 13.44 4.14 12.01
N THR A 416 14.12 3.60 13.02
CA THR A 416 15.50 3.13 12.88
C THR A 416 15.63 2.00 11.86
N ASP A 417 14.84 0.94 11.98
CA ASP A 417 14.92 -0.19 11.03
C ASP A 417 14.36 0.18 9.66
N ALA A 418 13.27 0.98 9.62
CA ALA A 418 12.73 1.51 8.37
C ALA A 418 13.77 2.37 7.62
N GLY A 419 14.46 3.27 8.32
CA GLY A 419 15.51 4.10 7.73
C GLY A 419 16.66 3.25 7.19
N ARG A 420 17.16 2.32 8.01
CA ARG A 420 18.25 1.40 7.61
C ARG A 420 17.91 0.60 6.35
N ALA A 421 16.69 0.04 6.27
CA ALA A 421 16.24 -0.74 5.13
C ALA A 421 16.08 0.09 3.83
N ASN A 422 16.00 1.41 3.94
CA ASN A 422 15.73 2.33 2.83
C ASN A 422 16.88 3.32 2.54
N GLY A 423 18.06 3.13 3.13
CA GLY A 423 19.24 3.95 2.83
C GLY A 423 19.36 5.24 3.66
N PHE A 424 18.65 5.34 4.78
CA PHE A 424 18.70 6.48 5.70
C PHE A 424 19.40 6.11 7.01
N GLU A 425 19.98 7.11 7.67
CA GLU A 425 20.43 7.01 9.05
C GLU A 425 19.42 7.67 9.99
N VAL A 426 19.11 7.03 11.11
CA VAL A 426 18.15 7.54 12.09
C VAL A 426 18.77 7.49 13.47
N GLN A 427 18.76 8.62 14.15
CA GLN A 427 19.22 8.80 15.52
C GLN A 427 18.01 9.03 16.42
N GLU A 428 17.68 8.05 17.25
CA GLU A 428 16.59 8.16 18.23
C GLU A 428 17.11 8.63 19.60
N ILE A 429 16.50 9.68 20.13
CA ILE A 429 16.78 10.24 21.46
C ILE A 429 15.53 10.07 22.31
N ASN A 430 15.61 9.23 23.34
CA ASN A 430 14.50 8.94 24.25
C ASN A 430 14.80 9.50 25.64
N LEU A 431 14.05 10.51 26.07
CA LEU A 431 14.19 11.15 27.39
C LEU A 431 13.10 10.65 28.35
N ASP A 432 13.41 10.48 29.64
CA ASP A 432 12.40 10.15 30.66
C ASP A 432 11.51 11.38 30.93
N ALA A 433 10.19 11.23 30.78
CA ALA A 433 9.23 12.31 31.01
C ALA A 433 9.28 12.89 32.44
N ARG A 434 9.77 12.16 33.43
CA ARG A 434 9.88 12.65 34.82
C ARG A 434 11.08 13.57 35.04
N THR A 435 12.13 13.44 34.23
CA THR A 435 13.40 14.16 34.43
C THR A 435 13.70 15.15 33.30
N ALA A 436 13.13 14.95 32.12
CA ALA A 436 13.28 15.88 31.00
C ALA A 436 12.69 17.25 31.34
N THR A 437 13.47 18.30 31.10
CA THR A 437 13.02 19.70 31.17
C THR A 437 13.05 20.32 29.77
N THR A 438 12.47 21.51 29.64
CA THR A 438 12.58 22.32 28.41
C THR A 438 14.04 22.52 27.99
N GLU A 439 14.93 22.80 28.94
CA GLU A 439 16.36 23.04 28.68
C GLU A 439 17.08 21.79 28.19
N THR A 440 16.81 20.63 28.81
CA THR A 440 17.37 19.36 28.35
C THR A 440 16.93 19.07 26.92
N LEU A 441 15.64 19.26 26.61
CA LEU A 441 15.11 18.99 25.28
C LEU A 441 15.67 19.97 24.23
N LEU A 442 15.80 21.26 24.58
CA LEU A 442 16.45 22.26 23.73
C LEU A 442 17.91 21.90 23.46
N SER A 443 18.65 21.42 24.47
CA SER A 443 20.04 20.99 24.30
C SER A 443 20.17 19.87 23.26
N GLU A 444 19.27 18.88 23.30
CA GLU A 444 19.25 17.81 22.30
C GLU A 444 18.88 18.33 20.90
N VAL A 445 17.90 19.24 20.80
CA VAL A 445 17.54 19.87 19.52
C VAL A 445 18.73 20.64 18.94
N TYR A 446 19.43 21.45 19.75
CA TYR A 446 20.61 22.20 19.27
C TYR A 446 21.73 21.29 18.81
N LYS A 447 21.97 20.19 19.51
CA LYS A 447 22.96 19.19 19.10
C LYS A 447 22.59 18.57 17.75
N LEU A 448 21.32 18.18 17.58
CA LEU A 448 20.84 17.57 16.33
C LEU A 448 20.99 18.50 15.12
N ARG A 449 20.89 19.83 15.29
CA ARG A 449 21.08 20.79 14.18
C ARG A 449 22.43 20.64 13.49
N ASP A 450 23.45 20.19 14.20
CA ASP A 450 24.80 20.01 13.65
C ASP A 450 25.08 18.56 13.21
N GLU A 451 24.23 17.61 13.60
CA GLU A 451 24.45 16.16 13.40
C GLU A 451 23.58 15.54 12.30
N VAL A 452 22.40 16.11 12.01
CA VAL A 452 21.41 15.50 11.11
C VAL A 452 20.82 16.45 10.07
N ASP A 453 20.31 15.89 8.96
CA ASP A 453 19.64 16.67 7.91
C ASP A 453 18.20 17.07 8.27
N GLY A 454 17.51 16.25 9.07
CA GLY A 454 16.12 16.50 9.47
C GLY A 454 15.87 16.19 10.94
N ILE A 455 14.96 16.94 11.57
CA ILE A 455 14.59 16.77 12.98
C ILE A 455 13.08 16.53 13.09
N GLN A 456 12.71 15.49 13.83
CA GLN A 456 11.33 15.22 14.25
C GLN A 456 11.25 15.19 15.78
N ILE A 457 10.35 15.99 16.34
CA ILE A 457 10.03 15.95 17.77
C ILE A 457 8.69 15.26 17.95
N MET A 458 8.66 14.20 18.76
CA MET A 458 7.50 13.35 18.91
C MET A 458 6.46 13.97 19.86
N TRP A 459 5.26 14.20 19.33
CA TRP A 459 4.12 14.73 20.09
C TRP A 459 3.31 13.64 20.84
N PRO A 460 2.50 13.99 21.84
CA PRO A 460 2.57 15.24 22.59
C PRO A 460 3.78 15.26 23.54
N LEU A 461 4.32 16.45 23.80
CA LEU A 461 5.29 16.63 24.88
C LEU A 461 4.57 16.68 26.24
N PRO A 462 5.23 16.26 27.35
CA PRO A 462 4.70 16.43 28.71
C PRO A 462 4.32 17.88 29.04
N GLU A 463 3.28 18.07 29.86
CA GLU A 463 2.72 19.40 30.16
C GLU A 463 3.72 20.39 30.78
N HIS A 464 4.73 19.90 31.51
CA HIS A 464 5.74 20.74 32.14
C HIS A 464 6.83 21.21 31.18
N ILE A 465 6.85 20.73 29.93
CA ILE A 465 7.78 21.17 28.90
C ILE A 465 7.14 22.28 28.07
N ASP A 466 7.88 23.39 27.88
CA ASP A 466 7.47 24.45 26.97
C ASP A 466 7.64 23.97 25.52
N SER A 467 6.57 23.36 25.03
CA SER A 467 6.48 22.86 23.67
C SER A 467 6.76 23.93 22.61
N SER A 468 6.30 25.18 22.83
CA SER A 468 6.50 26.27 21.88
C SER A 468 7.97 26.64 21.76
N ALA A 469 8.69 26.72 22.88
CA ALA A 469 10.13 26.99 22.87
C ALA A 469 10.90 25.91 22.11
N VAL A 470 10.54 24.64 22.32
CA VAL A 470 11.21 23.49 21.70
C VAL A 470 10.93 23.42 20.20
N PHE A 471 9.69 23.57 19.76
CA PHE A 471 9.37 23.50 18.33
C PHE A 471 9.97 24.65 17.53
N ASN A 472 9.95 25.87 18.07
CA ASN A 472 10.60 27.02 17.44
C ASN A 472 12.13 26.89 17.39
N ALA A 473 12.72 25.94 18.12
CA ALA A 473 14.13 25.63 18.04
C ALA A 473 14.45 24.63 16.90
N VAL A 474 13.51 24.19 16.08
CA VAL A 474 13.85 23.42 14.88
C VAL A 474 14.04 24.38 13.70
N PRO A 475 15.20 24.39 13.01
CA PRO A 475 15.39 25.21 11.80
C PRO A 475 14.38 24.82 10.71
N LEU A 476 13.95 25.79 9.90
CA LEU A 476 12.91 25.57 8.90
C LEU A 476 13.33 24.54 7.84
N GLU A 477 14.59 24.59 7.45
CA GLU A 477 15.26 23.69 6.50
C GLU A 477 15.43 22.25 7.01
N MET A 478 15.32 22.05 8.33
CA MET A 478 15.41 20.75 9.02
C MET A 478 14.05 20.28 9.57
N ASP A 479 12.98 21.07 9.45
CA ASP A 479 11.64 20.77 9.95
C ASP A 479 10.89 19.80 9.01
N VAL A 480 11.40 18.58 8.91
CA VAL A 480 10.88 17.53 8.02
C VAL A 480 9.50 17.01 8.44
N ASP A 481 9.06 17.31 9.67
CA ASP A 481 7.72 17.00 10.18
C ASP A 481 6.70 18.15 9.91
N GLY A 482 7.18 19.30 9.45
CA GLY A 482 6.39 20.41 8.93
C GLY A 482 5.72 21.32 9.97
N ILE A 483 6.22 21.37 11.20
CA ILE A 483 5.59 22.07 12.33
C ILE A 483 5.39 23.57 12.03
N HIS A 484 6.31 24.20 11.30
CA HIS A 484 6.26 25.62 10.94
C HIS A 484 5.35 25.92 9.73
N TYR A 485 4.84 24.90 9.04
CA TYR A 485 4.20 25.04 7.73
C TYR A 485 3.06 26.04 7.67
N VAL A 486 2.11 25.97 8.61
CA VAL A 486 0.93 26.86 8.58
C VAL A 486 1.37 28.31 8.72
N GLY A 487 2.20 28.61 9.72
CA GLY A 487 2.70 29.97 9.95
C GLY A 487 3.46 30.51 8.74
N GLN A 488 4.35 29.71 8.16
CA GLN A 488 5.14 30.11 6.98
C GLN A 488 4.25 30.34 5.75
N LYS A 489 3.25 29.50 5.53
CA LYS A 489 2.31 29.66 4.41
C LYS A 489 1.42 30.89 4.54
N GLU A 490 1.00 31.27 5.75
CA GLU A 490 0.19 32.48 5.96
C GLU A 490 0.98 33.77 5.71
N ILE A 491 2.31 33.74 5.84
CA ILE A 491 3.20 34.87 5.49
C ILE A 491 3.76 34.78 4.06
N GLY A 492 3.29 33.83 3.25
CA GLY A 492 3.70 33.65 1.85
C GLY A 492 5.03 32.91 1.65
N ASN A 493 5.66 32.40 2.71
CA ASN A 493 6.87 31.59 2.58
C ASN A 493 6.51 30.15 2.15
N CYS A 494 6.95 29.79 0.95
CA CYS A 494 6.69 28.48 0.37
C CYS A 494 7.78 27.43 0.60
N ARG A 495 8.83 27.76 1.37
CA ARG A 495 9.96 26.85 1.65
C ARG A 495 9.68 25.80 2.73
N ALA A 496 8.65 26.00 3.54
CA ALA A 496 8.32 25.07 4.62
C ALA A 496 7.86 23.70 4.10
N TYR A 497 8.37 22.63 4.72
CA TYR A 497 7.91 21.27 4.44
C TYR A 497 6.45 21.09 4.84
N ALA A 498 5.70 20.37 4.03
CA ALA A 498 4.33 20.00 4.34
C ALA A 498 4.30 18.97 5.49
N PRO A 499 3.45 19.17 6.52
CA PRO A 499 3.25 18.21 7.58
C PRO A 499 2.94 16.82 7.07
N VAL A 500 3.60 15.84 7.64
CA VAL A 500 3.63 14.46 7.14
C VAL A 500 2.24 13.86 6.98
N THR A 501 1.42 13.86 8.04
CA THR A 501 0.07 13.26 7.99
C THR A 501 -0.91 14.05 7.11
N PRO A 502 -1.00 15.40 7.21
CA PRO A 502 -1.78 16.22 6.28
C PRO A 502 -1.39 16.05 4.81
N ALA A 503 -0.09 15.99 4.52
CA ALA A 503 0.41 15.72 3.18
C ALA A 503 -0.06 14.35 2.70
N GLY A 504 -0.01 13.32 3.53
CA GLY A 504 -0.54 11.99 3.21
C GLY A 504 -2.01 12.01 2.81
N ALA A 505 -2.86 12.74 3.54
CA ALA A 505 -4.26 12.91 3.17
C ALA A 505 -4.43 13.59 1.80
N VAL A 506 -3.62 14.63 1.51
CA VAL A 506 -3.67 15.35 0.24
C VAL A 506 -3.14 14.52 -0.93
N GLU A 507 -2.05 13.77 -0.75
CA GLU A 507 -1.54 12.84 -1.78
C GLU A 507 -2.58 11.78 -2.11
N LEU A 508 -3.26 11.26 -1.09
CA LEU A 508 -4.33 10.30 -1.26
C LEU A 508 -5.53 10.87 -2.05
N ILE A 509 -5.96 12.09 -1.72
CA ILE A 509 -7.00 12.82 -2.45
C ILE A 509 -6.62 12.99 -3.93
N LYS A 510 -5.37 13.37 -4.21
CA LYS A 510 -4.85 13.58 -5.58
C LYS A 510 -4.76 12.26 -6.36
N ALA A 511 -4.16 11.23 -5.78
CA ALA A 511 -3.95 9.94 -6.43
C ALA A 511 -5.26 9.29 -6.90
N TYR A 512 -6.36 9.55 -6.18
CA TYR A 512 -7.67 9.01 -6.50
C TYR A 512 -8.58 9.99 -7.25
N GLY A 513 -8.09 11.15 -7.66
CA GLY A 513 -8.86 12.14 -8.42
C GLY A 513 -10.09 12.64 -7.66
N VAL A 514 -9.96 12.91 -6.35
CA VAL A 514 -11.02 13.55 -5.56
C VAL A 514 -11.06 15.03 -5.93
N ASP A 515 -12.21 15.48 -6.45
CA ASP A 515 -12.41 16.88 -6.85
C ASP A 515 -12.65 17.75 -5.62
N VAL A 516 -11.68 18.59 -5.28
CA VAL A 516 -11.69 19.43 -4.06
C VAL A 516 -12.07 20.89 -4.36
N ALA A 517 -11.78 21.37 -5.57
CA ALA A 517 -11.94 22.78 -5.90
C ALA A 517 -13.42 23.19 -5.90
N GLY A 518 -13.75 24.27 -5.19
CA GLY A 518 -15.13 24.77 -5.07
C GLY A 518 -16.05 23.90 -4.20
N LYS A 519 -15.55 22.83 -3.58
CA LYS A 519 -16.34 21.96 -2.68
C LYS A 519 -16.33 22.47 -1.24
N HIS A 520 -17.38 22.15 -0.50
CA HIS A 520 -17.42 22.33 0.94
C HIS A 520 -16.73 21.14 1.63
N VAL A 521 -15.61 21.43 2.28
CA VAL A 521 -14.81 20.45 3.02
C VAL A 521 -14.95 20.70 4.52
N LEU A 522 -15.46 19.72 5.27
CA LEU A 522 -15.48 19.75 6.72
C LEU A 522 -14.29 18.97 7.28
N VAL A 523 -13.41 19.65 8.01
CA VAL A 523 -12.34 19.01 8.79
C VAL A 523 -12.80 18.86 10.24
N VAL A 524 -12.98 17.62 10.71
CA VAL A 524 -13.35 17.31 12.10
C VAL A 524 -12.08 17.02 12.91
N GLY A 525 -11.58 18.03 13.60
CA GLY A 525 -10.32 18.02 14.33
C GLY A 525 -9.53 19.31 14.08
N ARG A 526 -8.88 19.84 15.12
CA ARG A 526 -8.21 21.15 15.09
C ARG A 526 -6.81 21.14 15.71
N SER A 527 -6.14 19.99 15.69
CA SER A 527 -4.80 19.89 16.26
C SER A 527 -3.81 20.74 15.45
N PRO A 528 -2.79 21.33 16.08
CA PRO A 528 -1.77 22.11 15.38
C PRO A 528 -1.01 21.32 14.31
N ILE A 529 -0.87 20.01 14.49
CA ILE A 529 -0.07 19.12 13.63
C ILE A 529 -0.86 18.42 12.53
N VAL A 530 -2.20 18.28 12.65
CA VAL A 530 -3.02 17.57 11.65
C VAL A 530 -4.19 18.43 11.18
N GLY A 531 -5.09 18.79 12.09
CA GLY A 531 -6.34 19.48 11.73
C GLY A 531 -6.11 20.86 11.10
N SER A 532 -5.25 21.68 11.70
CA SER A 532 -4.95 23.01 11.17
C SER A 532 -4.20 22.95 9.82
N PRO A 533 -3.13 22.15 9.64
CA PRO A 533 -2.45 22.11 8.36
C PRO A 533 -3.24 21.46 7.24
N VAL A 534 -4.02 20.39 7.50
CA VAL A 534 -4.84 19.79 6.44
C VAL A 534 -5.92 20.75 5.96
N SER A 535 -6.51 21.53 6.88
CA SER A 535 -7.45 22.61 6.54
C SER A 535 -6.80 23.66 5.63
N ARG A 536 -5.56 24.07 5.96
CA ARG A 536 -4.78 25.02 5.16
C ARG A 536 -4.47 24.48 3.76
N MET A 537 -4.08 23.21 3.64
CA MET A 537 -3.76 22.59 2.36
C MET A 537 -5.00 22.43 1.47
N LEU A 538 -6.13 22.01 2.03
CA LEU A 538 -7.39 21.91 1.29
C LEU A 538 -7.87 23.28 0.80
N ARG A 539 -7.64 24.34 1.59
CA ARG A 539 -7.86 25.73 1.16
C ARG A 539 -6.98 26.12 -0.04
N ASP A 540 -5.70 25.71 -0.06
CA ASP A 540 -4.81 25.92 -1.23
C ASP A 540 -5.31 25.17 -2.47
N MET A 541 -6.02 24.06 -2.30
CA MET A 541 -6.65 23.30 -3.38
C MET A 541 -7.98 23.91 -3.85
N GLY A 542 -8.38 25.07 -3.32
CA GLY A 542 -9.57 25.81 -3.74
C GLY A 542 -10.87 25.38 -3.04
N ALA A 543 -10.80 24.64 -1.93
CA ALA A 543 -11.98 24.29 -1.14
C ALA A 543 -12.51 25.43 -0.27
N ALA A 544 -13.81 25.43 -0.03
CA ALA A 544 -14.42 26.13 1.11
C ALA A 544 -14.30 25.23 2.35
N VAL A 545 -13.42 25.59 3.29
CA VAL A 545 -13.09 24.72 4.44
C VAL A 545 -13.79 25.19 5.73
N THR A 546 -14.50 24.28 6.39
CA THR A 546 -15.06 24.46 7.74
C THR A 546 -14.32 23.54 8.72
N VAL A 547 -14.03 24.01 9.93
CA VAL A 547 -13.38 23.19 10.98
C VAL A 547 -14.37 22.90 12.11
N GLY A 548 -14.70 21.62 12.29
CA GLY A 548 -15.48 21.08 13.41
C GLY A 548 -14.59 20.47 14.50
N HIS A 549 -15.10 20.37 15.73
CA HIS A 549 -14.38 19.74 16.84
C HIS A 549 -15.33 19.21 17.92
N ARG A 550 -14.84 18.30 18.77
CA ARG A 550 -15.62 17.65 19.86
C ARG A 550 -16.28 18.60 20.87
N GLY A 551 -15.78 19.84 20.98
CA GLY A 551 -16.42 20.87 21.81
C GLY A 551 -17.71 21.49 21.24
N LEU A 552 -18.13 21.13 20.02
CA LEU A 552 -19.42 21.54 19.46
C LEU A 552 -20.55 20.64 20.00
N SER A 553 -21.79 21.14 19.99
CA SER A 553 -22.94 20.27 20.27
C SER A 553 -23.10 19.22 19.18
N THR A 554 -23.64 18.05 19.54
CA THR A 554 -23.89 16.95 18.61
C THR A 554 -24.75 17.41 17.42
N ASP A 555 -25.80 18.20 17.65
CA ASP A 555 -26.66 18.72 16.58
C ASP A 555 -25.89 19.65 15.63
N ALA A 556 -25.02 20.51 16.15
CA ALA A 556 -24.20 21.39 15.32
C ALA A 556 -23.21 20.59 14.46
N LEU A 557 -22.53 19.60 15.06
CA LEU A 557 -21.59 18.75 14.33
C LEU A 557 -22.30 17.90 13.28
N LYS A 558 -23.45 17.29 13.61
CA LYS A 558 -24.28 16.53 12.68
C LYS A 558 -24.72 17.36 11.48
N ASN A 559 -25.16 18.60 11.71
CA ASN A 559 -25.56 19.51 10.63
C ASN A 559 -24.39 19.87 9.71
N LEU A 560 -23.20 20.10 10.28
CA LEU A 560 -22.00 20.35 9.49
C LEU A 560 -21.63 19.13 8.64
N VAL A 561 -21.59 17.93 9.25
CA VAL A 561 -21.25 16.67 8.56
C VAL A 561 -22.21 16.40 7.41
N GLY A 562 -23.52 16.55 7.62
CA GLY A 562 -24.53 16.32 6.57
C GLY A 562 -24.55 17.36 5.45
N SER A 563 -23.82 18.47 5.59
CA SER A 563 -23.71 19.53 4.58
C SER A 563 -22.41 19.52 3.79
N ALA A 564 -21.46 18.65 4.15
CA ALA A 564 -20.15 18.60 3.52
C ALA A 564 -20.17 17.74 2.25
N ASP A 565 -19.47 18.20 1.21
CA ASP A 565 -19.16 17.36 0.04
C ASP A 565 -18.03 16.38 0.38
N ILE A 566 -17.09 16.82 1.23
CA ILE A 566 -15.93 16.05 1.67
C ILE A 566 -15.80 16.19 3.20
N VAL A 567 -15.72 15.06 3.91
CA VAL A 567 -15.49 15.01 5.36
C VAL A 567 -14.08 14.48 5.62
N VAL A 568 -13.24 15.27 6.27
CA VAL A 568 -11.89 14.86 6.71
C VAL A 568 -11.86 14.73 8.23
N THR A 569 -11.66 13.53 8.76
CA THR A 569 -11.67 13.30 10.23
C THR A 569 -10.25 13.14 10.78
N CYS A 570 -9.93 13.85 11.86
CA CYS A 570 -8.64 13.81 12.55
C CYS A 570 -8.78 14.13 14.05
N ALA A 571 -9.90 13.71 14.65
CA ALA A 571 -10.25 13.94 16.04
C ALA A 571 -9.57 12.95 17.00
N GLY A 572 -9.20 11.75 16.54
CA GLY A 572 -8.64 10.70 17.39
C GLY A 572 -9.65 10.17 18.40
N ASP A 573 -10.89 9.99 17.96
CA ASP A 573 -12.02 9.52 18.74
C ASP A 573 -12.97 8.71 17.84
N PRO A 574 -13.14 7.40 18.09
CA PRO A 574 -14.03 6.56 17.30
C PRO A 574 -15.50 6.95 17.29
N SER A 575 -15.92 7.82 18.22
CA SER A 575 -17.29 8.33 18.33
C SER A 575 -17.45 9.76 17.80
N ALA A 576 -16.44 10.31 17.11
CA ALA A 576 -16.45 11.72 16.71
C ALA A 576 -17.51 12.02 15.64
N VAL A 577 -17.74 11.10 14.70
CA VAL A 577 -18.71 11.23 13.61
C VAL A 577 -19.46 9.91 13.48
N HIS A 578 -20.78 9.95 13.28
CA HIS A 578 -21.53 8.75 12.91
C HIS A 578 -21.79 8.73 11.40
N ALA A 579 -21.68 7.54 10.80
CA ALA A 579 -21.85 7.35 9.36
C ALA A 579 -23.24 7.76 8.86
N ASP A 580 -24.29 7.65 9.69
CA ASP A 580 -25.65 8.08 9.36
C ASP A 580 -25.81 9.61 9.24
N TRP A 581 -24.82 10.38 9.70
CA TRP A 581 -24.78 11.84 9.53
C TRP A 581 -24.25 12.26 8.16
N LEU A 582 -23.56 11.36 7.45
CA LEU A 582 -22.98 11.63 6.14
C LEU A 582 -24.07 11.84 5.09
N SER A 583 -23.82 12.79 4.19
CA SER A 583 -24.64 12.97 2.99
C SER A 583 -24.37 11.84 1.98
N ASP A 584 -25.42 11.44 1.25
CA ASP A 584 -25.26 10.40 0.23
C ASP A 584 -24.36 10.89 -0.90
N GLY A 585 -23.33 10.12 -1.23
CA GLY A 585 -22.34 10.45 -2.27
C GLY A 585 -21.20 11.37 -1.82
N CYS A 586 -21.06 11.68 -0.52
CA CYS A 586 -19.93 12.45 -0.02
C CYS A 586 -18.60 11.70 -0.15
N GLU A 587 -17.49 12.41 -0.08
CA GLU A 587 -16.15 11.82 0.03
C GLU A 587 -15.70 11.83 1.50
N VAL A 588 -15.01 10.80 1.98
CA VAL A 588 -14.56 10.72 3.38
C VAL A 588 -13.06 10.42 3.47
N VAL A 589 -12.27 11.32 4.04
CA VAL A 589 -10.84 11.09 4.29
C VAL A 589 -10.60 10.98 5.79
N ASN A 590 -10.57 9.75 6.30
CA ASN A 590 -10.29 9.45 7.68
C ASN A 590 -8.77 9.40 7.95
N ILE A 591 -8.29 10.37 8.73
CA ILE A 591 -6.92 10.43 9.23
C ILE A 591 -6.82 9.83 10.65
N GLY A 592 -7.83 10.02 11.49
CA GLY A 592 -7.78 9.59 12.89
C GLY A 592 -7.76 8.08 13.07
N THR A 593 -6.86 7.61 13.94
CA THR A 593 -6.73 6.19 14.27
C THR A 593 -6.64 6.03 15.78
N THR A 594 -7.55 5.24 16.35
CA THR A 594 -7.56 4.94 17.79
C THR A 594 -7.44 3.45 18.01
N PHE A 595 -6.45 3.01 18.79
CA PHE A 595 -6.32 1.59 19.12
C PHE A 595 -7.32 1.20 20.19
N CYS A 596 -8.08 0.15 19.93
CA CYS A 596 -9.02 -0.45 20.86
C CYS A 596 -8.44 -1.77 21.36
N GLU A 597 -8.11 -1.85 22.65
CA GLU A 597 -7.52 -3.04 23.27
C GLU A 597 -8.44 -4.26 23.19
N ASP A 598 -9.73 -4.08 23.53
CA ASP A 598 -10.71 -5.17 23.52
C ASP A 598 -10.93 -5.81 22.15
N LYS A 599 -10.78 -5.01 21.08
CA LYS A 599 -10.94 -5.43 19.69
C LYS A 599 -9.60 -5.66 19.00
N ASP A 600 -8.50 -5.44 19.71
CA ASP A 600 -7.14 -5.52 19.21
C ASP A 600 -6.96 -4.93 17.79
N SER A 601 -7.52 -3.73 17.57
CA SER A 601 -7.62 -3.13 16.23
C SER A 601 -7.58 -1.60 16.27
N LEU A 602 -7.23 -1.01 15.13
CA LEU A 602 -7.31 0.44 14.90
C LEU A 602 -8.71 0.80 14.41
N LEU A 603 -9.37 1.70 15.13
CA LEU A 603 -10.69 2.22 14.81
C LEU A 603 -10.58 3.58 14.11
N SER A 604 -11.48 3.79 13.14
CA SER A 604 -11.75 5.07 12.47
C SER A 604 -12.43 6.04 13.43
N ASP A 605 -12.30 7.34 13.17
CA ASP A 605 -13.06 8.41 13.84
C ASP A 605 -14.55 8.44 13.43
N VAL A 606 -14.94 7.62 12.45
CA VAL A 606 -16.32 7.50 11.96
C VAL A 606 -16.90 6.17 12.41
N GLU A 607 -17.96 6.24 13.22
CA GLU A 607 -18.71 5.08 13.68
C GLU A 607 -19.77 4.65 12.67
N GLY A 608 -19.75 3.39 12.26
CA GLY A 608 -20.77 2.78 11.39
C GLY A 608 -20.28 2.48 9.97
N ASP A 609 -21.22 2.21 9.06
CA ASP A 609 -20.92 1.84 7.68
C ASP A 609 -20.78 3.07 6.78
N ILE A 610 -19.53 3.49 6.57
CA ILE A 610 -19.18 4.61 5.68
C ILE A 610 -19.50 4.27 4.21
N ALA A 611 -19.31 3.00 3.81
CA ALA A 611 -19.48 2.56 2.41
C ALA A 611 -20.93 2.68 1.93
N ALA A 612 -21.88 2.57 2.86
CA ALA A 612 -23.30 2.79 2.59
C ALA A 612 -23.65 4.24 2.21
N LYS A 613 -22.77 5.21 2.49
CA LYS A 613 -23.03 6.65 2.29
C LYS A 613 -22.05 7.28 1.32
N ALA A 614 -20.76 7.01 1.48
CA ALA A 614 -19.71 7.73 0.79
C ALA A 614 -19.51 7.24 -0.65
N LYS A 615 -19.27 8.17 -1.57
CA LYS A 615 -18.81 7.88 -2.93
C LYS A 615 -17.38 7.36 -2.92
N ARG A 616 -16.48 7.92 -2.12
CA ARG A 616 -15.21 7.28 -1.74
C ARG A 616 -14.88 7.55 -0.28
N TYR A 617 -14.18 6.64 0.36
CA TYR A 617 -13.68 6.81 1.72
C TYR A 617 -12.29 6.20 1.91
N SER A 618 -11.49 6.75 2.83
CA SER A 618 -10.24 6.12 3.26
C SER A 618 -10.47 5.21 4.46
N PRO A 619 -9.90 4.00 4.46
CA PRO A 619 -10.08 3.00 5.51
C PRO A 619 -9.19 3.21 6.72
N VAL A 620 -9.47 2.44 7.76
CA VAL A 620 -8.56 2.27 8.91
C VAL A 620 -8.50 0.79 9.29
N PRO A 621 -7.29 0.19 9.32
CA PRO A 621 -6.01 0.70 8.79
C PRO A 621 -5.98 0.75 7.24
N GLY A 622 -4.89 1.25 6.65
CA GLY A 622 -4.67 1.19 5.19
C GLY A 622 -4.93 2.48 4.41
N GLY A 623 -5.50 3.51 5.06
CA GLY A 623 -5.81 4.80 4.43
C GLY A 623 -4.63 5.77 4.50
N VAL A 624 -4.75 6.81 5.35
CA VAL A 624 -3.71 7.85 5.46
C VAL A 624 -2.48 7.37 6.26
N GLY A 625 -2.67 6.51 7.26
CA GLY A 625 -1.59 6.06 8.17
C GLY A 625 -0.31 5.55 7.47
N PRO A 626 -0.40 4.62 6.50
CA PRO A 626 0.73 4.09 5.74
C PRO A 626 1.58 5.13 5.00
N LEU A 627 1.04 6.32 4.73
CA LEU A 627 1.73 7.38 3.99
C LEU A 627 2.69 8.20 4.86
N SER A 628 2.56 8.13 6.19
CA SER A 628 3.31 8.99 7.11
C SER A 628 4.83 8.79 6.99
N ASN A 629 5.32 7.56 7.15
CA ASN A 629 6.75 7.28 7.07
C ASN A 629 7.35 7.57 5.69
N PRO A 630 6.76 7.09 4.58
CA PRO A 630 7.23 7.41 3.24
C PRO A 630 7.40 8.92 3.00
N ILE A 631 6.43 9.73 3.43
CA ILE A 631 6.49 11.19 3.28
C ILE A 631 7.57 11.81 4.17
N LEU A 632 7.73 11.32 5.41
CA LEU A 632 8.80 11.77 6.29
C LEU A 632 10.19 11.52 5.66
N PHE A 633 10.46 10.30 5.19
CA PHE A 633 11.73 9.99 4.54
C PHE A 633 11.94 10.73 3.22
N ARG A 634 10.86 11.01 2.46
CA ARG A 634 10.91 11.91 1.31
C ARG A 634 11.35 13.32 1.72
N ASN A 635 10.82 13.86 2.81
CA ASN A 635 11.19 15.17 3.34
C ASN A 635 12.65 15.18 3.83
N VAL A 636 13.12 14.12 4.49
CA VAL A 636 14.52 13.96 4.93
C VAL A 636 15.47 13.92 3.74
N ALA A 637 15.17 13.12 2.71
CA ALA A 637 15.98 13.08 1.50
C ALA A 637 16.08 14.47 0.87
N ARG A 638 14.95 15.18 0.75
CA ARG A 638 14.92 16.55 0.24
C ARG A 638 15.74 17.50 1.10
N ALA A 639 15.64 17.43 2.43
CA ALA A 639 16.41 18.28 3.33
C ALA A 639 17.93 18.08 3.18
N ALA A 640 18.36 16.83 2.98
CA ALA A 640 19.76 16.52 2.74
C ALA A 640 20.26 17.14 1.41
N TRP A 641 19.49 17.02 0.33
CA TRP A 641 19.80 17.66 -0.96
C TRP A 641 19.84 19.19 -0.85
N ASP A 642 18.81 19.80 -0.28
CA ASP A 642 18.70 21.27 -0.12
C ASP A 642 19.89 21.85 0.68
N GLN A 643 20.41 21.10 1.67
CA GLN A 643 21.58 21.48 2.44
C GLN A 643 22.91 21.25 1.69
N ALA A 644 23.02 20.17 0.93
CA ALA A 644 24.25 19.81 0.22
C ALA A 644 24.49 20.70 -1.02
N GLU A 645 23.44 21.07 -1.74
CA GLU A 645 23.50 21.91 -2.93
C GLU A 645 23.35 23.41 -2.63
N GLY A 646 22.86 23.74 -1.43
CA GLY A 646 22.38 25.08 -1.09
C GLY A 646 21.02 25.38 -1.72
N PRO A 647 20.38 26.51 -1.37
CA PRO A 647 19.08 26.85 -1.95
C PRO A 647 19.20 27.00 -3.47
N GLN A 648 18.61 26.08 -4.23
CA GLN A 648 18.47 26.17 -5.68
C GLN A 648 17.60 27.38 -6.05
N GLY A 649 18.25 28.53 -6.17
CA GLY A 649 17.79 29.73 -6.82
C GLY A 649 18.98 30.30 -7.56
N TRP A 650 18.76 30.80 -8.77
CA TRP A 650 19.77 31.43 -9.61
C TRP A 650 20.67 32.39 -8.81
N ASN A 651 21.88 31.95 -8.47
CA ASN A 651 22.92 32.79 -7.89
C ASN A 651 23.97 33.06 -8.98
N LYS A 652 23.56 33.84 -9.99
CA LYS A 652 24.46 34.78 -10.65
C LYS A 652 23.96 36.16 -10.30
N GLU A 653 24.85 37.02 -9.78
CA GLU A 653 24.50 38.42 -9.60
C GLU A 653 23.96 39.00 -10.92
N PRO A 654 22.77 39.64 -10.95
CA PRO A 654 22.15 40.16 -12.16
C PRO A 654 22.89 41.33 -12.83
N SER A 655 24.16 41.58 -12.51
CA SER A 655 24.81 42.87 -12.75
C SER A 655 25.73 42.95 -13.96
N LYS A 656 25.93 41.90 -14.81
CA LYS A 656 26.91 42.00 -15.92
C LYS A 656 26.62 41.12 -17.16
N LEU A 657 25.60 41.46 -17.96
CA LEU A 657 25.65 41.20 -19.40
C LEU A 657 25.72 42.53 -20.14
N THR A 658 26.72 42.68 -21.01
CA THR A 658 26.81 43.85 -21.90
C THR A 658 25.77 43.73 -23.01
N TYR A 659 25.34 44.87 -23.56
CA TYR A 659 24.39 44.89 -24.69
C TYR A 659 24.88 44.08 -25.88
N THR A 660 26.19 44.05 -26.13
CA THR A 660 26.82 43.26 -27.20
C THR A 660 26.68 41.76 -26.94
N GLU A 661 26.92 41.30 -25.70
CA GLU A 661 26.74 39.88 -25.32
C GLU A 661 25.27 39.47 -25.42
N ALA A 662 24.35 40.35 -25.03
CA ALA A 662 22.91 40.14 -25.18
C ALA A 662 22.48 40.06 -26.66
N LEU A 663 23.06 40.91 -27.53
CA LEU A 663 22.76 40.93 -28.96
C LEU A 663 23.36 39.71 -29.69
N GLU A 664 24.57 39.28 -29.33
CA GLU A 664 25.18 38.05 -29.84
C GLU A 664 24.37 36.81 -29.44
N PHE A 665 23.87 36.77 -28.20
CA PHE A 665 22.96 35.74 -27.73
C PHE A 665 21.68 35.68 -28.58
N MET A 666 21.01 36.81 -28.78
CA MET A 666 19.81 36.87 -29.62
C MET A 666 20.09 36.44 -31.07
N THR A 667 21.23 36.84 -31.63
CA THR A 667 21.58 36.49 -33.02
C THR A 667 21.74 34.98 -33.18
N LYS A 668 22.32 34.30 -32.18
CA LYS A 668 22.47 32.84 -32.17
C LYS A 668 21.14 32.12 -31.98
N VAL A 669 20.30 32.55 -31.03
CA VAL A 669 18.95 31.98 -30.81
C VAL A 669 18.07 32.18 -32.05
N ASN A 670 18.13 33.35 -32.67
CA ASN A 670 17.36 33.64 -33.88
C ASN A 670 17.85 32.83 -35.10
N ALA A 671 19.16 32.59 -35.23
CA ALA A 671 19.68 31.70 -36.27
C ALA A 671 19.18 30.26 -36.09
N MET A 672 19.05 29.80 -34.84
CA MET A 672 18.49 28.49 -34.49
C MET A 672 16.98 28.42 -34.69
N SER A 673 16.26 29.54 -34.65
CA SER A 673 14.81 29.55 -34.89
C SER A 673 14.40 29.06 -36.28
N THR A 674 15.33 29.00 -37.24
CA THR A 674 15.07 28.50 -38.60
C THR A 674 14.98 26.98 -38.72
N ILE A 675 15.40 26.25 -37.68
CA ILE A 675 15.34 24.77 -37.60
C ILE A 675 14.33 24.27 -36.57
N MET A 676 13.58 25.18 -35.94
CA MET A 676 12.56 24.91 -34.93
C MET A 676 11.17 24.88 -35.58
N ASP A 677 10.27 24.07 -35.04
CA ASP A 677 8.89 23.99 -35.53
C ASP A 677 7.99 25.04 -34.83
N HIS A 678 8.40 25.58 -33.66
CA HIS A 678 7.72 26.67 -32.93
C HIS A 678 8.67 27.83 -32.57
N HIS A 679 8.23 29.09 -32.76
CA HIS A 679 9.07 30.28 -32.54
C HIS A 679 9.20 30.66 -31.05
N ALA A 680 10.43 30.87 -30.58
CA ALA A 680 10.70 31.48 -29.29
C ALA A 680 10.52 33.01 -29.33
N ASN A 681 9.95 33.60 -28.29
CA ASN A 681 9.78 35.04 -28.16
C ASN A 681 10.77 35.57 -27.12
N ILE A 682 11.51 36.63 -27.48
CA ILE A 682 12.58 37.17 -26.63
C ILE A 682 12.24 38.61 -26.30
N SER A 683 12.26 38.96 -25.01
CA SER A 683 12.14 40.35 -24.58
C SER A 683 13.42 40.82 -23.90
N ILE A 684 13.83 42.04 -24.27
CA ILE A 684 14.94 42.74 -23.64
C ILE A 684 14.37 43.94 -22.89
N ARG A 685 14.72 44.08 -21.61
CA ARG A 685 14.57 45.34 -20.89
C ARG A 685 15.94 45.88 -20.53
N HIS A 686 16.19 47.09 -21.01
CA HIS A 686 17.39 47.83 -20.67
C HIS A 686 17.20 48.46 -19.29
N ALA A 687 17.93 47.99 -18.27
CA ALA A 687 17.97 48.66 -16.98
C ALA A 687 18.83 49.92 -17.16
N CYS A 688 18.31 51.08 -16.76
CA CYS A 688 19.03 52.33 -16.95
C CYS A 688 20.25 52.34 -16.02
N VAL A 689 21.43 52.27 -16.64
CA VAL A 689 22.78 52.25 -16.06
C VAL A 689 23.22 50.84 -15.58
N ASP A 690 23.99 50.19 -16.46
CA ASP A 690 24.78 48.95 -16.27
C ASP A 690 24.06 47.60 -16.13
N GLY A 691 23.15 47.31 -17.06
CA GLY A 691 22.69 45.94 -17.27
C GLY A 691 21.56 45.81 -18.29
N VAL A 692 21.47 44.64 -18.92
CA VAL A 692 20.35 44.27 -19.78
C VAL A 692 19.68 43.04 -19.19
N ASP A 693 18.41 43.16 -18.85
CA ASP A 693 17.57 42.03 -18.49
C ASP A 693 17.09 41.36 -19.78
N LEU A 694 17.38 40.06 -19.90
CA LEU A 694 16.95 39.21 -20.99
C LEU A 694 15.95 38.20 -20.45
N THR A 695 14.77 38.14 -21.09
CA THR A 695 13.77 37.11 -20.81
C THR A 695 13.48 36.36 -22.09
N LEU A 696 13.68 35.04 -22.03
CA LEU A 696 13.38 34.13 -23.13
C LEU A 696 12.11 33.34 -22.78
N GLU A 697 11.05 33.53 -23.57
CA GLU A 697 9.78 32.84 -23.39
C GLU A 697 9.48 31.98 -24.62
N TRP A 698 9.22 30.70 -24.38
CA TRP A 698 8.84 29.76 -25.43
C TRP A 698 7.32 29.73 -25.51
N PHE A 699 6.75 30.17 -26.64
CA PHE A 699 5.31 30.17 -26.83
C PHE A 699 4.86 28.85 -27.46
N SER A 700 3.99 28.13 -26.74
CA SER A 700 3.06 27.18 -27.33
C SER A 700 1.64 27.61 -26.97
N PHE A 701 0.72 27.64 -27.95
CA PHE A 701 -0.66 28.07 -27.72
C PHE A 701 -1.53 26.99 -27.05
N GLN A 702 -1.06 25.74 -26.97
CA GLN A 702 -1.74 24.64 -26.28
C GLN A 702 -0.73 23.68 -25.64
N ALA A 703 -1.00 23.21 -24.42
CA ALA A 703 -0.21 22.19 -23.74
C ALA A 703 -0.37 20.84 -24.45
N GLN A 704 0.29 20.64 -25.60
CA GLN A 704 0.38 19.39 -26.39
C GLN A 704 1.12 19.51 -27.75
N GLN A 705 1.71 20.65 -28.14
CA GLN A 705 2.24 20.86 -29.52
C GLN A 705 3.77 20.91 -29.68
N LEU A 706 4.57 20.82 -28.62
CA LEU A 706 6.04 20.90 -28.73
C LEU A 706 6.65 19.61 -29.32
N THR A 707 7.62 19.74 -30.23
CA THR A 707 8.23 18.64 -30.97
C THR A 707 9.66 18.30 -30.50
N GLU A 708 10.18 17.12 -30.85
CA GLU A 708 11.56 16.70 -30.55
C GLU A 708 12.62 17.69 -31.06
N LYS A 709 12.37 18.35 -32.19
CA LYS A 709 13.27 19.41 -32.70
C LYS A 709 13.29 20.66 -31.83
N ASP A 710 12.16 21.01 -31.21
CA ASP A 710 12.08 22.14 -30.29
C ASP A 710 12.93 21.87 -29.04
N PHE A 711 12.96 20.61 -28.57
CA PHE A 711 13.80 20.13 -27.48
C PHE A 711 15.30 20.11 -27.81
N ASP A 712 15.69 19.55 -28.95
CA ASP A 712 17.10 19.52 -29.38
C ASP A 712 17.67 20.93 -29.58
N SER A 713 16.83 21.87 -30.02
CA SER A 713 17.20 23.27 -30.16
C SER A 713 17.42 23.94 -28.80
N ALA A 714 16.56 23.69 -27.80
CA ALA A 714 16.74 24.19 -26.44
C ALA A 714 18.05 23.68 -25.82
N ARG A 715 18.37 22.40 -26.03
CA ARG A 715 19.61 21.76 -25.57
C ARG A 715 20.85 22.31 -26.29
N ALA A 716 20.74 22.64 -27.57
CA ALA A 716 21.84 23.27 -28.30
C ALA A 716 22.13 24.70 -27.82
N VAL A 717 21.13 25.45 -27.35
CA VAL A 717 21.33 26.77 -26.70
C VAL A 717 22.12 26.62 -25.39
N ASP A 718 21.83 25.59 -24.60
CA ASP A 718 22.49 25.27 -23.33
C ASP A 718 23.99 24.96 -23.50
N LEU A 719 24.35 24.24 -24.57
CA LEU A 719 25.72 23.88 -24.91
C LEU A 719 26.59 25.08 -25.35
N VAL A 720 25.99 26.15 -25.88
CA VAL A 720 26.73 27.27 -26.50
C VAL A 720 27.31 28.26 -25.49
N TYR A 721 26.81 28.33 -24.24
CA TYR A 721 27.27 29.32 -23.24
C TYR A 721 27.74 28.76 -21.89
N GLY A 722 28.02 27.45 -21.83
CA GLY A 722 28.79 26.87 -20.72
C GLY A 722 27.94 26.43 -19.52
N GLY A 723 26.84 25.72 -19.79
CA GLY A 723 26.28 24.69 -18.92
C GLY A 723 25.93 25.14 -17.49
N ASN A 724 25.12 26.19 -17.33
CA ASN A 724 24.55 26.54 -16.03
C ASN A 724 23.07 26.93 -16.17
N SER A 725 22.26 25.87 -16.06
CA SER A 725 20.84 25.71 -15.68
C SER A 725 19.75 26.46 -16.45
N ILE A 726 19.25 25.79 -17.49
CA ILE A 726 17.85 25.35 -17.44
C ILE A 726 17.87 23.99 -16.74
N ASN A 727 17.24 23.86 -15.56
CA ASN A 727 17.19 22.56 -14.88
C ASN A 727 16.31 21.62 -15.73
N MET A 728 16.95 20.67 -16.39
CA MET A 728 16.30 19.66 -17.22
C MET A 728 15.73 18.49 -16.39
N GLU A 729 15.92 18.48 -15.06
CA GLU A 729 15.47 17.38 -14.20
C GLU A 729 13.95 17.37 -13.90
N GLU A 730 13.20 18.40 -14.34
CA GLU A 730 11.72 18.36 -14.33
C GLU A 730 11.12 17.70 -15.60
N TYR A 731 11.93 17.26 -16.56
CA TYR A 731 11.44 16.52 -17.73
C TYR A 731 11.45 15.01 -17.47
N ALA A 732 10.32 14.46 -17.02
CA ALA A 732 10.07 13.03 -17.16
C ALA A 732 9.69 12.74 -18.62
N TYR A 733 10.58 12.06 -19.35
CA TYR A 733 10.25 11.47 -20.65
C TYR A 733 9.82 10.01 -20.40
N ASP A 734 8.54 9.70 -20.60
CA ASP A 734 8.07 8.32 -20.69
C ASP A 734 8.16 7.88 -22.16
N LEU A 735 8.91 6.82 -22.45
CA LEU A 735 9.12 6.27 -23.79
C LEU A 735 7.91 5.43 -24.28
N LYS A 736 6.69 5.78 -23.87
CA LYS A 736 5.46 5.08 -24.26
C LYS A 736 4.42 6.11 -24.70
N ASP A 737 3.85 5.85 -25.87
CA ASP A 737 3.04 6.75 -26.69
C ASP A 737 1.98 7.62 -25.97
N GLU A 738 1.90 8.87 -26.46
CA GLU A 738 0.81 9.88 -26.37
C GLU A 738 0.52 10.56 -25.00
N SER A 739 1.29 11.64 -24.73
CA SER A 739 1.09 12.76 -23.76
C SER A 739 1.36 12.46 -22.27
N ILE A 740 2.15 13.24 -21.52
CA ILE A 740 1.86 14.59 -20.98
C ILE A 740 3.17 15.18 -20.39
N ALA A 741 3.47 16.46 -20.64
CA ALA A 741 4.35 17.27 -19.78
C ALA A 741 3.48 18.27 -18.99
N LEU A 742 3.56 18.27 -17.66
CA LEU A 742 2.85 19.23 -16.80
C LEU A 742 3.80 20.40 -16.47
N PHE A 743 3.49 21.59 -16.97
CA PHE A 743 4.12 22.84 -16.55
C PHE A 743 3.23 23.59 -15.56
N PRO A 744 3.81 24.15 -14.50
CA PRO A 744 3.35 25.42 -13.95
C PRO A 744 4.52 26.39 -13.89
N ALA A 745 4.75 27.16 -14.96
CA ALA A 745 5.69 28.28 -14.91
C ALA A 745 4.94 29.59 -15.12
N SER A 746 4.56 30.22 -14.02
CA SER A 746 4.32 31.66 -13.96
C SER A 746 5.19 32.23 -12.86
N ILE A 747 6.22 32.99 -13.23
CA ILE A 747 6.97 33.85 -12.30
C ILE A 747 6.53 35.28 -12.59
N HIS A 748 5.83 35.89 -11.63
CA HIS A 748 5.51 37.32 -11.67
C HIS A 748 6.34 38.10 -10.64
N THR A 749 6.72 39.29 -11.09
CA THR A 749 7.48 40.41 -10.52
C THR A 749 7.43 40.65 -9.01
N VAL A 750 8.61 40.92 -8.43
CA VAL A 750 8.78 41.78 -7.24
C VAL A 750 8.68 43.24 -7.70
N GLY A 751 7.67 43.95 -7.21
CA GLY A 751 7.67 45.41 -7.21
C GLY A 751 8.45 45.91 -5.99
N LEU A 752 9.53 46.68 -6.23
CA LEU A 752 10.07 47.63 -5.27
C LEU A 752 9.80 49.05 -5.76
N GLY A 753 9.32 49.88 -4.83
CA GLY A 753 9.12 51.34 -4.94
C GLY A 753 7.96 51.73 -4.03
N TRP A 754 8.12 52.32 -2.85
CA TRP A 754 9.20 53.13 -2.27
C TRP A 754 9.46 52.75 -0.81
#